data_AF-A0A4R0KSF6-F1
#
_entry.id   AF-A0A4R0KSF6-F1
#
_cell.length_a   1.000
_cell.length_b   1.000
_cell.length_c   1.000
_cell.angle_alpha   90.00
_cell.angle_beta   90.00
_cell.angle_gamma   90.00
#
_symmetry.space_group_name_H-M   'P 1'
#
loop_
_entity.id
_entity.type
_entity.pdbx_description
1 polymer ?
#
loop_
_entity_poly.entity_id
_entity_poly.type
_entity_poly.pdbx_seq_one_letter_code
_entity_poly.pdbx_strand_id
1 'polypeptide(L)'
;MVVGNRRGLRLAALGTLLAVVALPAYADDPTPPPPASVTDVNRTLEELQAEAAAVQADFAKATIAYTNALKAAQTAEAAAKKAETTAAASKGRADEQRRRLGLLTAQAYQLGIPTVMGAESMLWSLAPVAENLQEIADRQTAITQLGSTQVAQYKTAMAAESEAGRTRSEAAGKRAAANEAAAKAKELSQQVQQKAAFAATAMEGQAADLDGASELSRQLQLARNQQALTRWKTYLTELTTAKVKPPAAAVLKNPAKLPAGLKPLTAAGAPVPGAASTVTGGRTIRVLPAETIRAVNQAFSLLGKPYGVGATGPAKYGCLGAARVAWQPYTTLPNLVGKVYPNYQAVPKTQVQPGDLLVMGSKSLGLVHIGVALDNGEMIAADEAKGSVVVTTVPDNLYSALRPTLGKPAKPQVSPTPNSSSYAFRCGNTATSYDIGTGAWTWPLADGTYEIGTPFGQAGSMWATGIHTGQDFPAAVGTPVRAATSGVVRIEHPAWAGNLVRIDHGNGLETLYAHLSAIDVADGAQVKAGQRIGAVGTEGNSTGPHLHFEVRLGGDPVNPMPFLATGSASVGWGGFSNGMIPSSKLCGLGSGHKLRCDAAAAYAQLAAAYRAQFGETLCITDSYRSYTSQVDLYSRKPSLAALPGTSNHGWGVAVDLCGGIDRFGTRQYQWMKNHAATYGWVHPSWAEQGGSREEPWHWEFGKPASA
;
A
#
# COMPACT_ATOMS: atom_id res chain seq x y z
N MET A 1 21.53 44.10 39.90
CA MET A 1 22.08 44.08 41.28
C MET A 1 22.39 42.64 41.65
N VAL A 2 23.67 42.40 42.00
CA VAL A 2 24.24 41.34 42.89
C VAL A 2 23.93 39.88 42.50
N VAL A 3 24.81 39.07 41.88
CA VAL A 3 26.23 38.66 42.09
C VAL A 3 26.46 37.70 43.27
N GLY A 4 27.02 36.53 42.95
CA GLY A 4 27.74 35.61 43.85
C GLY A 4 28.09 34.30 43.09
N ASN A 5 29.14 34.21 42.25
CA ASN A 5 30.60 34.13 42.53
C ASN A 5 30.93 32.84 43.34
N ARG A 6 31.78 31.87 42.93
CA ARG A 6 33.21 31.89 42.54
C ARG A 6 33.59 30.49 42.00
N ARG A 7 34.25 30.35 40.83
CA ARG A 7 35.70 30.30 40.53
C ARG A 7 36.50 29.06 40.99
N GLY A 8 37.10 28.40 39.99
CA GLY A 8 38.53 27.99 39.96
C GLY A 8 38.79 26.48 39.81
N LEU A 9 39.84 25.97 39.14
CA LEU A 9 40.90 26.52 38.26
C LEU A 9 41.81 25.33 37.83
N ARG A 10 42.61 25.50 36.74
CA ARG A 10 43.87 24.79 36.31
C ARG A 10 43.70 23.74 35.18
N LEU A 11 44.19 23.98 33.94
CA LEU A 11 45.59 24.03 33.41
C LEU A 11 46.30 22.67 33.61
N ALA A 12 47.07 22.07 32.70
CA ALA A 12 47.51 22.26 31.30
C ALA A 12 48.42 21.04 30.98
N ALA A 13 48.71 20.76 29.71
CA ALA A 13 50.08 20.54 29.15
C ALA A 13 50.18 19.48 28.05
N LEU A 14 50.98 19.86 27.06
CA LEU A 14 51.38 19.19 25.82
C LEU A 14 52.28 17.97 26.03
N GLY A 15 52.30 17.09 25.03
CA GLY A 15 53.42 16.19 24.74
C GLY A 15 53.54 15.92 23.22
N THR A 16 54.46 16.61 22.56
CA THR A 16 54.94 16.36 21.19
C THR A 16 56.10 15.37 21.19
N LEU A 17 56.16 14.45 20.22
CA LEU A 17 57.43 13.87 19.75
C LEU A 17 57.33 13.42 18.28
N LEU A 18 58.27 13.95 17.49
CA LEU A 18 58.57 13.67 16.08
C LEU A 18 59.62 12.55 15.99
N ALA A 19 59.53 11.68 14.97
CA ALA A 19 60.69 11.13 14.27
C ALA A 19 60.30 10.55 12.89
N VAL A 20 61.05 10.96 11.88
CA VAL A 20 61.02 10.52 10.47
C VAL A 20 62.03 9.36 10.30
N VAL A 21 61.82 8.44 9.34
CA VAL A 21 62.80 7.97 8.32
C VAL A 21 62.41 6.62 7.65
N ALA A 22 62.55 6.62 6.31
CA ALA A 22 62.83 5.54 5.34
C ALA A 22 61.72 4.60 4.80
N LEU A 23 61.50 4.71 3.47
CA LEU A 23 61.14 3.64 2.53
C LEU A 23 62.46 3.11 1.88
N PRO A 24 62.57 1.82 1.49
CA PRO A 24 62.10 1.38 0.17
C PRO A 24 61.55 -0.07 0.03
N ALA A 25 60.52 -0.18 -0.84
CA ALA A 25 60.24 -1.15 -1.92
C ALA A 25 59.89 -2.66 -1.71
N TYR A 26 58.76 -3.04 -2.37
CA TYR A 26 58.24 -4.35 -2.86
C TYR A 26 57.60 -5.31 -1.81
N ALA A 27 56.40 -5.91 -1.95
CA ALA A 27 55.35 -6.01 -2.97
C ALA A 27 54.01 -6.53 -2.33
N ASP A 28 52.89 -6.35 -3.07
CA ASP A 28 51.53 -6.95 -3.00
C ASP A 28 50.46 -6.48 -1.95
N ASP A 29 49.27 -6.14 -2.51
CA ASP A 29 47.94 -5.62 -2.05
C ASP A 29 47.42 -6.05 -0.65
N PRO A 30 46.43 -5.38 0.04
CA PRO A 30 45.39 -4.45 -0.44
C PRO A 30 45.17 -3.16 0.41
N THR A 31 44.31 -2.26 -0.08
CA THR A 31 43.93 -0.94 0.49
C THR A 31 43.71 -0.84 2.01
N PRO A 32 44.15 0.25 2.67
CA PRO A 32 43.62 0.68 3.97
C PRO A 32 42.55 1.80 3.82
N PRO A 33 41.58 1.88 4.76
CA PRO A 33 40.42 2.78 4.66
C PRO A 33 40.76 4.21 5.12
N PRO A 34 40.02 5.24 4.65
CA PRO A 34 40.00 6.53 5.33
C PRO A 34 39.13 6.48 6.61
N PRO A 35 39.43 7.32 7.62
CA PRO A 35 38.89 7.23 8.98
C PRO A 35 37.44 7.74 9.10
N ALA A 36 36.75 7.22 10.11
CA ALA A 36 35.35 7.47 10.45
C ALA A 36 35.08 8.91 10.93
N SER A 37 34.01 9.54 10.42
CA SER A 37 32.91 10.14 11.20
C SER A 37 31.95 10.94 10.32
N VAL A 38 31.09 10.23 9.59
CA VAL A 38 29.69 10.63 9.31
C VAL A 38 28.91 9.31 9.25
N THR A 39 28.50 8.78 10.40
CA THR A 39 27.49 7.71 10.49
C THR A 39 26.16 8.31 9.99
N ASP A 40 25.46 7.84 8.96
CA ASP A 40 25.24 6.46 8.54
C ASP A 40 24.57 6.44 7.13
N VAL A 41 25.30 6.78 6.04
CA VAL A 41 24.73 6.88 4.66
C VAL A 41 25.06 5.66 3.79
N ASN A 42 25.15 4.48 4.40
CA ASN A 42 25.43 3.22 3.68
C ASN A 42 24.19 2.39 3.34
N ARG A 43 22.98 2.93 3.53
CA ARG A 43 21.74 2.21 3.23
C ARG A 43 21.38 2.33 1.76
N THR A 44 21.22 1.20 1.09
CA THR A 44 20.69 1.10 -0.27
C THR A 44 19.21 1.49 -0.29
N LEU A 45 18.70 1.91 -1.46
CA LEU A 45 17.26 2.18 -1.65
C LEU A 45 16.40 0.98 -1.25
N GLU A 46 16.88 -0.23 -1.52
CA GLU A 46 16.22 -1.50 -1.19
C GLU A 46 16.18 -1.75 0.32
N GLU A 47 17.25 -1.43 1.06
CA GLU A 47 17.28 -1.50 2.53
C GLU A 47 16.36 -0.47 3.17
N LEU A 48 16.35 0.78 2.66
CA LEU A 48 15.42 1.82 3.14
C LEU A 48 13.95 1.43 2.90
N GLN A 49 13.66 0.80 1.75
CA GLN A 49 12.34 0.27 1.44
C GLN A 49 11.95 -0.92 2.32
N ALA A 50 12.88 -1.83 2.61
CA ALA A 50 12.65 -2.96 3.50
C ALA A 50 12.43 -2.52 4.96
N GLU A 51 13.21 -1.56 5.46
CA GLU A 51 13.02 -0.95 6.78
C GLU A 51 11.68 -0.22 6.87
N ALA A 52 11.31 0.56 5.84
CA ALA A 52 10.01 1.22 5.75
C ALA A 52 8.87 0.19 5.78
N ALA A 53 8.99 -0.90 5.02
CA ALA A 53 8.02 -1.99 5.01
C ALA A 53 7.92 -2.69 6.36
N ALA A 54 9.05 -2.90 7.06
CA ALA A 54 9.07 -3.52 8.39
C ALA A 54 8.41 -2.63 9.46
N VAL A 55 8.67 -1.32 9.43
CA VAL A 55 8.02 -0.33 10.30
C VAL A 55 6.51 -0.29 10.03
N GLN A 56 6.11 -0.31 8.76
CA GLN A 56 4.70 -0.38 8.36
C GLN A 56 4.04 -1.71 8.78
N ALA A 57 4.74 -2.83 8.70
CA ALA A 57 4.24 -4.15 9.11
C ALA A 57 4.06 -4.27 10.64
N ASP A 58 5.03 -3.80 11.43
CA ASP A 58 4.93 -3.79 12.90
C ASP A 58 3.78 -2.88 13.36
N PHE A 59 3.59 -1.76 12.67
CA PHE A 59 2.47 -0.86 12.90
C PHE A 59 1.11 -1.47 12.53
N ALA A 60 1.02 -2.14 11.37
CA ALA A 60 -0.17 -2.85 10.94
C ALA A 60 -0.55 -3.95 11.93
N LYS A 61 0.43 -4.70 12.44
CA LYS A 61 0.22 -5.73 13.47
C LYS A 61 -0.37 -5.16 14.77
N ALA A 62 0.17 -4.04 15.25
CA ALA A 62 -0.36 -3.37 16.44
C ALA A 62 -1.78 -2.85 16.23
N THR A 63 -2.06 -2.32 15.03
CA THR A 63 -3.40 -1.86 14.63
C THR A 63 -4.41 -2.99 14.61
N ILE A 64 -4.05 -4.14 14.05
CA ILE A 64 -4.91 -5.34 14.01
C ILE A 64 -5.22 -5.77 15.44
N ALA A 65 -4.20 -5.84 16.31
CA ALA A 65 -4.38 -6.20 17.71
C ALA A 65 -5.35 -5.23 18.43
N TYR A 66 -5.19 -3.92 18.23
CA TYR A 66 -6.10 -2.91 18.77
C TYR A 66 -7.53 -3.06 18.23
N THR A 67 -7.68 -3.23 16.93
CA THR A 67 -8.99 -3.36 16.27
C THR A 67 -9.75 -4.59 16.80
N ASN A 68 -9.05 -5.71 16.95
CA ASN A 68 -9.62 -6.94 17.51
C ASN A 68 -10.01 -6.76 18.98
N ALA A 69 -9.15 -6.14 19.79
CA ALA A 69 -9.47 -5.84 21.18
C ALA A 69 -10.64 -4.88 21.33
N LEU A 70 -10.76 -3.89 20.43
CA LEU A 70 -11.87 -2.96 20.41
C LEU A 70 -13.19 -3.64 20.01
N LYS A 71 -13.18 -4.52 19.01
CA LYS A 71 -14.34 -5.33 18.63
C LYS A 71 -14.79 -6.26 19.77
N ALA A 72 -13.82 -6.86 20.47
CA ALA A 72 -14.08 -7.65 21.67
C ALA A 72 -14.72 -6.79 22.78
N ALA A 73 -14.19 -5.59 23.03
CA ALA A 73 -14.74 -4.66 24.01
C ALA A 73 -16.19 -4.24 23.67
N GLN A 74 -16.47 -3.95 22.40
CA GLN A 74 -17.82 -3.61 21.93
C GLN A 74 -18.80 -4.77 22.10
N THR A 75 -18.37 -5.98 21.74
CA THR A 75 -19.18 -7.20 21.89
C THR A 75 -19.48 -7.48 23.36
N ALA A 76 -18.47 -7.34 24.23
CA ALA A 76 -18.62 -7.51 25.67
C ALA A 76 -19.52 -6.44 26.28
N GLU A 77 -19.43 -5.18 25.84
CA GLU A 77 -20.30 -4.07 26.28
C GLU A 77 -21.77 -4.31 25.90
N ALA A 78 -22.02 -4.76 24.66
CA ALA A 78 -23.36 -5.10 24.21
C ALA A 78 -23.95 -6.27 25.01
N ALA A 79 -23.14 -7.30 25.29
CA ALA A 79 -23.54 -8.42 26.13
C ALA A 79 -23.83 -7.99 27.57
N ALA A 80 -23.01 -7.10 28.14
CA ALA A 80 -23.21 -6.54 29.48
C ALA A 80 -24.52 -5.76 29.56
N LYS A 81 -24.78 -4.84 28.63
CA LYS A 81 -26.04 -4.07 28.59
C LYS A 81 -27.27 -4.97 28.48
N LYS A 82 -27.21 -6.01 27.65
CA LYS A 82 -28.30 -6.99 27.50
C LYS A 82 -28.53 -7.76 28.82
N ALA A 83 -27.46 -8.21 29.47
CA ALA A 83 -27.54 -8.92 30.74
C ALA A 83 -28.06 -8.00 31.86
N GLU A 84 -27.64 -6.74 31.92
CA GLU A 84 -28.13 -5.74 32.88
C GLU A 84 -29.61 -5.44 32.70
N THR A 85 -30.07 -5.31 31.45
CA THR A 85 -31.49 -5.14 31.13
C THR A 85 -32.31 -6.35 31.60
N THR A 86 -31.77 -7.55 31.38
CA THR A 86 -32.40 -8.81 31.84
C THR A 86 -32.45 -8.88 33.36
N ALA A 87 -31.36 -8.51 34.04
CA ALA A 87 -31.28 -8.47 35.49
C ALA A 87 -32.25 -7.44 36.09
N ALA A 88 -32.38 -6.25 35.47
CA ALA A 88 -33.34 -5.23 35.87
C ALA A 88 -34.79 -5.73 35.74
N ALA A 89 -35.12 -6.40 34.63
CA ALA A 89 -36.43 -6.98 34.42
C ALA A 89 -36.74 -8.13 35.42
N SER A 90 -35.77 -9.01 35.68
CA SER A 90 -35.91 -10.08 36.68
C SER A 90 -36.07 -9.53 38.11
N LYS A 91 -35.32 -8.48 38.47
CA LYS A 91 -35.50 -7.77 39.74
C LYS A 91 -36.91 -7.18 39.87
N GLY A 92 -37.41 -6.50 38.82
CA GLY A 92 -38.77 -5.95 38.82
C GLY A 92 -39.83 -7.03 39.02
N ARG A 93 -39.65 -8.22 38.41
CA ARG A 93 -40.53 -9.38 38.64
C ARG A 93 -40.44 -9.90 40.08
N ALA A 94 -39.24 -9.99 40.66
CA ALA A 94 -39.06 -10.42 42.06
C ALA A 94 -39.72 -9.44 43.05
N ASP A 95 -39.53 -8.14 42.85
CA ASP A 95 -40.15 -7.08 43.66
C ASP A 95 -41.69 -7.12 43.57
N GLU A 96 -42.24 -7.40 42.39
CA GLU A 96 -43.68 -7.64 42.19
C GLU A 96 -44.19 -8.85 42.98
N GLN A 97 -43.51 -10.00 42.87
CA GLN A 97 -43.94 -11.21 43.60
C GLN A 97 -43.82 -11.05 45.12
N ARG A 98 -42.78 -10.34 45.58
CA ARG A 98 -42.59 -9.98 46.99
C ARG A 98 -43.73 -9.08 47.48
N ARG A 99 -44.16 -8.10 46.67
CA ARG A 99 -45.31 -7.24 47.01
C ARG A 99 -46.62 -8.02 47.13
N ARG A 100 -46.89 -8.92 46.18
CA ARG A 100 -48.06 -9.81 46.21
C ARG A 100 -48.07 -10.72 47.44
N LEU A 101 -46.93 -11.30 47.78
CA LEU A 101 -46.77 -12.09 49.00
C LEU A 101 -47.02 -11.24 50.26
N GLY A 102 -46.51 -10.00 50.30
CA GLY A 102 -46.75 -9.06 51.38
C GLY A 102 -48.23 -8.72 51.57
N LEU A 103 -48.97 -8.50 50.48
CA LEU A 103 -50.42 -8.25 50.51
C LEU A 103 -51.21 -9.46 51.05
N LEU A 104 -50.91 -10.67 50.58
CA LEU A 104 -51.54 -11.91 51.09
C LEU A 104 -51.24 -12.11 52.58
N THR A 105 -50.01 -11.80 53.01
CA THR A 105 -49.60 -11.93 54.41
C THR A 105 -50.31 -10.92 55.30
N ALA A 106 -50.48 -9.67 54.83
CA ALA A 106 -51.26 -8.66 55.53
C ALA A 106 -52.75 -9.03 55.63
N GLN A 107 -53.34 -9.59 54.56
CA GLN A 107 -54.72 -10.05 54.56
C GLN A 107 -54.94 -11.22 55.53
N ALA A 108 -54.04 -12.20 55.56
CA ALA A 108 -54.08 -13.30 56.53
C ALA A 108 -54.02 -12.78 57.97
N TYR A 109 -53.13 -11.82 58.25
CA TYR A 109 -53.01 -11.19 59.56
C TYR A 109 -54.29 -10.46 60.00
N GLN A 110 -54.91 -9.69 59.09
CA GLN A 110 -56.17 -8.97 59.37
C GLN A 110 -57.35 -9.89 59.67
N LEU A 111 -57.39 -11.09 59.07
CA LEU A 111 -58.44 -12.07 59.28
C LEU A 111 -58.25 -12.91 60.56
N GLY A 112 -57.24 -12.60 61.38
CA GLY A 112 -56.89 -13.39 62.56
C GLY A 112 -56.45 -14.82 62.22
N ILE A 113 -56.11 -15.07 60.95
CA ILE A 113 -55.59 -16.36 60.50
C ILE A 113 -54.11 -16.38 60.90
N PRO A 114 -53.68 -17.31 61.75
CA PRO A 114 -52.28 -17.46 62.08
C PRO A 114 -51.48 -17.66 60.79
N THR A 115 -50.60 -16.72 60.47
CA THR A 115 -49.62 -16.91 59.38
C THR A 115 -48.61 -17.94 59.87
N VAL A 116 -48.83 -19.23 59.62
CA VAL A 116 -47.86 -20.24 60.05
C VAL A 116 -47.57 -21.23 58.94
N MET A 117 -46.27 -21.47 58.75
CA MET A 117 -45.82 -22.77 58.30
C MET A 117 -46.35 -23.83 59.28
N GLY A 118 -47.46 -24.49 58.95
CA GLY A 118 -47.99 -25.64 59.69
C GLY A 118 -49.51 -25.58 59.91
N ALA A 119 -50.27 -26.22 59.02
CA ALA A 119 -51.73 -26.33 59.12
C ALA A 119 -52.22 -27.25 60.27
N GLU A 120 -51.31 -27.95 60.95
CA GLU A 120 -51.67 -29.00 61.92
C GLU A 120 -52.04 -28.49 63.32
N SER A 121 -51.77 -27.23 63.67
CA SER A 121 -52.04 -26.69 65.02
C SER A 121 -53.38 -25.95 65.20
N MET A 122 -54.20 -25.81 64.14
CA MET A 122 -55.40 -24.94 64.17
C MET A 122 -56.69 -25.57 64.69
N LEU A 123 -56.77 -26.90 64.81
CA LEU A 123 -58.01 -27.56 65.27
C LEU A 123 -58.44 -27.17 66.70
N TRP A 124 -57.55 -26.59 67.50
CA TRP A 124 -57.79 -26.31 68.92
C TRP A 124 -58.06 -24.83 69.28
N SER A 125 -57.86 -23.87 68.37
CA SER A 125 -57.98 -22.43 68.70
C SER A 125 -59.28 -21.75 68.26
N LEU A 126 -60.11 -22.40 67.42
CA LEU A 126 -61.37 -21.82 66.89
C LEU A 126 -62.63 -22.30 67.61
N ALA A 127 -62.53 -23.25 68.53
CA ALA A 127 -63.66 -23.77 69.30
C ALA A 127 -64.43 -22.74 70.17
N PRO A 128 -63.83 -21.64 70.70
CA PRO A 128 -64.58 -20.77 71.63
C PRO A 128 -65.41 -19.64 70.99
N VAL A 129 -65.39 -19.42 69.66
CA VAL A 129 -65.85 -18.14 69.07
C VAL A 129 -66.73 -18.28 67.81
N ALA A 130 -67.42 -19.41 67.61
CA ALA A 130 -68.32 -19.60 66.48
C ALA A 130 -69.76 -19.88 66.96
N GLU A 131 -70.74 -19.19 66.40
CA GLU A 131 -72.14 -19.28 66.85
C GLU A 131 -72.88 -20.48 66.22
N ASN A 132 -72.33 -21.11 65.18
CA ASN A 132 -72.85 -22.37 64.59
C ASN A 132 -71.77 -23.18 63.82
N LEU A 133 -72.09 -24.46 63.52
CA LEU A 133 -71.21 -25.40 62.81
C LEU A 133 -70.87 -25.01 61.36
N GLN A 134 -71.75 -24.27 60.68
CA GLN A 134 -71.52 -23.82 59.30
C GLN A 134 -70.44 -22.73 59.26
N GLU A 135 -70.45 -21.81 60.22
CA GLU A 135 -69.43 -20.77 60.37
C GLU A 135 -68.04 -21.35 60.65
N ILE A 136 -67.96 -22.44 61.42
CA ILE A 136 -66.71 -23.18 61.65
C ILE A 136 -66.21 -23.81 60.35
N ALA A 137 -67.08 -24.47 59.58
CA ALA A 137 -66.72 -25.11 58.32
C ALA A 137 -66.28 -24.10 57.24
N ASP A 138 -66.96 -22.95 57.15
CA ASP A 138 -66.64 -21.89 56.21
C ASP A 138 -65.30 -21.23 56.57
N ARG A 139 -65.02 -20.99 57.86
CA ARG A 139 -63.72 -20.50 58.34
C ARG A 139 -62.61 -21.51 58.09
N GLN A 140 -62.84 -22.81 58.34
CA GLN A 140 -61.88 -23.89 58.08
C GLN A 140 -61.49 -23.96 56.59
N THR A 141 -62.49 -23.81 55.71
CA THR A 141 -62.29 -23.79 54.26
C THR A 141 -61.49 -22.56 53.83
N ALA A 142 -61.84 -21.37 54.34
CA ALA A 142 -61.12 -20.14 54.07
C ALA A 142 -59.66 -20.21 54.53
N ILE A 143 -59.39 -20.75 55.73
CA ILE A 143 -58.05 -20.95 56.28
C ILE A 143 -57.20 -21.88 55.39
N THR A 144 -57.78 -23.01 54.98
CA THR A 144 -57.08 -24.01 54.15
C THR A 144 -56.73 -23.41 52.79
N GLN A 145 -57.66 -22.67 52.18
CA GLN A 145 -57.51 -22.08 50.85
C GLN A 145 -56.56 -20.88 50.85
N LEU A 146 -56.61 -20.01 51.87
CA LEU A 146 -55.65 -18.90 52.06
C LEU A 146 -54.25 -19.43 52.36
N GLY A 147 -54.11 -20.46 53.21
CA GLY A 147 -52.83 -21.10 53.52
C GLY A 147 -52.17 -21.74 52.29
N SER A 148 -52.93 -22.52 51.50
CA SER A 148 -52.40 -23.12 50.27
C SER A 148 -51.99 -22.06 49.24
N THR A 149 -52.75 -20.98 49.13
CA THR A 149 -52.46 -19.85 48.23
C THR A 149 -51.21 -19.10 48.67
N GLN A 150 -51.04 -18.85 49.96
CA GLN A 150 -49.85 -18.19 50.51
C GLN A 150 -48.58 -19.02 50.31
N VAL A 151 -48.64 -20.34 50.54
CA VAL A 151 -47.51 -21.25 50.29
C VAL A 151 -47.13 -21.30 48.80
N ALA A 152 -48.11 -21.34 47.90
CA ALA A 152 -47.86 -21.28 46.46
C ALA A 152 -47.23 -19.95 46.03
N GLN A 153 -47.73 -18.83 46.57
CA GLN A 153 -47.16 -17.51 46.30
C GLN A 153 -45.76 -17.33 46.90
N TYR A 154 -45.49 -17.88 48.08
CA TYR A 154 -44.16 -17.89 48.69
C TYR A 154 -43.15 -18.63 47.81
N LYS A 155 -43.49 -19.82 47.32
CA LYS A 155 -42.65 -20.58 46.38
C LYS A 155 -42.38 -19.78 45.09
N THR A 156 -43.40 -19.10 44.57
CA THR A 156 -43.28 -18.24 43.38
C THR A 156 -42.36 -17.05 43.62
N ALA A 157 -42.48 -16.37 44.77
CA ALA A 157 -41.62 -15.26 45.15
C ALA A 157 -40.16 -15.69 45.36
N MET A 158 -39.94 -16.84 46.01
CA MET A 158 -38.60 -17.42 46.20
C MET A 158 -37.95 -17.80 44.87
N ALA A 159 -38.71 -18.40 43.93
CA ALA A 159 -38.21 -18.70 42.60
C ALA A 159 -37.83 -17.43 41.81
N ALA A 160 -38.68 -16.38 41.90
CA ALA A 160 -38.39 -15.09 41.26
C ALA A 160 -37.15 -14.40 41.86
N GLU A 161 -36.95 -14.48 43.18
CA GLU A 161 -35.74 -13.95 43.85
C GLU A 161 -34.47 -14.74 43.49
N SER A 162 -34.55 -16.07 43.44
CA SER A 162 -33.43 -16.90 43.00
C SER A 162 -33.01 -16.55 41.56
N GLU A 163 -33.98 -16.38 40.66
CA GLU A 163 -33.74 -15.98 39.27
C GLU A 163 -33.20 -14.54 39.16
N ALA A 164 -33.69 -13.61 39.98
CA ALA A 164 -33.14 -12.26 40.06
C ALA A 164 -31.68 -12.26 40.55
N GLY A 165 -31.36 -13.08 41.55
CA GLY A 165 -29.99 -13.28 42.03
C GLY A 165 -29.06 -13.85 40.95
N ARG A 166 -29.51 -14.88 40.22
CA ARG A 166 -28.77 -15.51 39.12
C ARG A 166 -28.49 -14.53 37.99
N THR A 167 -29.52 -13.84 37.49
CA THR A 167 -29.38 -12.86 36.40
C THR A 167 -28.54 -11.65 36.80
N ARG A 168 -28.59 -11.22 38.08
CA ARG A 168 -27.72 -10.17 38.61
C ARG A 168 -26.26 -10.59 38.66
N SER A 169 -25.97 -11.82 39.09
CA SER A 169 -24.61 -12.38 39.08
C SER A 169 -24.06 -12.50 37.66
N GLU A 170 -24.89 -12.97 36.73
CA GLU A 170 -24.56 -13.04 35.30
C GLU A 170 -24.26 -11.65 34.71
N ALA A 171 -25.09 -10.64 35.01
CA ALA A 171 -24.85 -9.26 34.59
C ALA A 171 -23.55 -8.68 35.16
N ALA A 172 -23.26 -8.93 36.45
CA ALA A 172 -22.02 -8.50 37.08
C ALA A 172 -20.79 -9.13 36.41
N GLY A 173 -20.85 -10.43 36.09
CA GLY A 173 -19.78 -11.12 35.35
C GLY A 173 -19.58 -10.56 33.94
N LYS A 174 -20.67 -10.30 33.19
CA LYS A 174 -20.58 -9.70 31.86
C LYS A 174 -20.04 -8.26 31.89
N ARG A 175 -20.42 -7.46 32.89
CA ARG A 175 -19.89 -6.10 33.10
C ARG A 175 -18.40 -6.12 33.44
N ALA A 176 -17.95 -7.04 34.29
CA ALA A 176 -16.52 -7.20 34.60
C ALA A 176 -15.71 -7.55 33.33
N ALA A 177 -16.20 -8.50 32.52
CA ALA A 177 -15.58 -8.85 31.24
C ALA A 177 -15.56 -7.68 30.23
N ALA A 178 -16.63 -6.87 30.19
CA ALA A 178 -16.66 -5.66 29.37
C ALA A 178 -15.61 -4.63 29.79
N ASN A 179 -15.46 -4.41 31.10
CA ASN A 179 -14.45 -3.50 31.64
C ASN A 179 -13.02 -3.97 31.33
N GLU A 180 -12.75 -5.27 31.46
CA GLU A 180 -11.45 -5.86 31.13
C GLU A 180 -11.13 -5.73 29.63
N ALA A 181 -12.09 -6.07 28.76
CA ALA A 181 -11.92 -5.92 27.32
C ALA A 181 -11.71 -4.44 26.92
N ALA A 182 -12.42 -3.50 27.55
CA ALA A 182 -12.25 -2.07 27.34
C ALA A 182 -10.86 -1.58 27.81
N ALA A 183 -10.38 -2.07 28.96
CA ALA A 183 -9.03 -1.77 29.44
C ALA A 183 -7.96 -2.29 28.46
N LYS A 184 -8.14 -3.50 27.93
CA LYS A 184 -7.23 -4.09 26.93
C LYS A 184 -7.21 -3.31 25.62
N ALA A 185 -8.39 -2.91 25.13
CA ALA A 185 -8.50 -2.05 23.95
C ALA A 185 -7.80 -0.70 24.17
N LYS A 186 -7.93 -0.11 25.37
CA LYS A 186 -7.25 1.15 25.72
C LYS A 186 -5.73 1.01 25.77
N GLU A 187 -5.22 -0.07 26.37
CA GLU A 187 -3.79 -0.38 26.39
C GLU A 187 -3.23 -0.51 24.96
N LEU A 188 -3.89 -1.29 24.11
CA LEU A 188 -3.48 -1.50 22.73
C LEU A 188 -3.61 -0.22 21.89
N SER A 189 -4.61 0.62 22.17
CA SER A 189 -4.72 1.96 21.56
C SER A 189 -3.49 2.81 21.84
N GLN A 190 -2.96 2.77 23.07
CA GLN A 190 -1.76 3.52 23.46
C GLN A 190 -0.52 2.95 22.75
N GLN A 191 -0.41 1.63 22.63
CA GLN A 191 0.67 0.98 21.87
C GLN A 191 0.62 1.35 20.38
N VAL A 192 -0.57 1.40 19.78
CA VAL A 192 -0.75 1.85 18.39
C VAL A 192 -0.35 3.32 18.26
N GLN A 193 -0.73 4.20 19.19
CA GLN A 193 -0.32 5.61 19.16
C GLN A 193 1.20 5.77 19.25
N GLN A 194 1.87 4.99 20.11
CA GLN A 194 3.34 5.01 20.22
C GLN A 194 4.01 4.50 18.95
N LYS A 195 3.52 3.40 18.37
CA LYS A 195 4.04 2.84 17.12
C LYS A 195 3.73 3.75 15.92
N ALA A 196 2.60 4.45 15.90
CA ALA A 196 2.29 5.46 14.90
C ALA A 196 3.28 6.62 14.95
N ALA A 197 3.58 7.13 16.16
CA ALA A 197 4.53 8.21 16.37
C ALA A 197 5.96 7.80 15.99
N PHE A 198 6.35 6.56 16.32
CA PHE A 198 7.62 5.98 15.90
C PHE A 198 7.68 5.83 14.38
N ALA A 199 6.65 5.26 13.76
CA ALA A 199 6.57 5.09 12.31
C ALA A 199 6.64 6.43 11.58
N ALA A 200 5.90 7.44 12.03
CA ALA A 200 5.95 8.78 11.47
C ALA A 200 7.37 9.38 11.53
N THR A 201 8.02 9.32 12.69
CA THR A 201 9.41 9.80 12.86
C THR A 201 10.40 9.01 12.00
N ALA A 202 10.27 7.68 11.94
CA ALA A 202 11.11 6.82 11.13
C ALA A 202 10.95 7.11 9.62
N MET A 203 9.71 7.30 9.16
CA MET A 203 9.43 7.65 7.77
C MET A 203 9.87 9.07 7.42
N GLU A 204 9.85 10.02 8.35
CA GLU A 204 10.43 11.36 8.16
C GLU A 204 11.96 11.31 8.04
N GLY A 205 12.63 10.51 8.88
CA GLY A 205 14.07 10.24 8.76
C GLY A 205 14.42 9.61 7.42
N GLN A 206 13.70 8.55 7.03
CA GLN A 206 13.88 7.88 5.75
C GLN A 206 13.58 8.78 4.54
N ALA A 207 12.61 9.70 4.64
CA ALA A 207 12.33 10.68 3.58
C ALA A 207 13.47 11.70 3.43
N ALA A 208 14.09 12.13 4.53
CA ALA A 208 15.28 12.98 4.49
C ALA A 208 16.49 12.22 3.91
N ASP A 209 16.64 10.94 4.27
CA ASP A 209 17.67 10.06 3.70
C ASP A 209 17.44 9.79 2.21
N LEU A 210 16.18 9.65 1.76
CA LEU A 210 15.78 9.50 0.36
C LEU A 210 16.03 10.77 -0.46
N ASP A 211 15.74 11.95 0.10
CA ASP A 211 16.02 13.24 -0.55
C ASP A 211 17.55 13.44 -0.68
N GLY A 212 18.33 13.06 0.34
CA GLY A 212 19.79 13.03 0.31
C GLY A 212 20.36 12.01 -0.68
N ALA A 213 19.80 10.78 -0.71
CA ALA A 213 20.18 9.72 -1.62
C ALA A 213 19.80 10.04 -3.07
N SER A 214 18.72 10.79 -3.31
CA SER A 214 18.31 11.25 -4.65
C SER A 214 19.28 12.28 -5.21
N GLU A 215 19.74 13.22 -4.38
CA GLU A 215 20.78 14.19 -4.76
C GLU A 215 22.13 13.50 -4.99
N LEU A 216 22.52 12.57 -4.12
CA LEU A 216 23.72 11.75 -4.32
C LEU A 216 23.61 10.90 -5.60
N SER A 217 22.46 10.28 -5.87
CA SER A 217 22.20 9.50 -7.09
C SER A 217 22.35 10.38 -8.34
N ARG A 218 21.87 11.62 -8.30
CA ARG A 218 22.04 12.60 -9.38
C ARG A 218 23.51 12.95 -9.57
N GLN A 219 24.26 13.19 -8.49
CA GLN A 219 25.70 13.47 -8.56
C GLN A 219 26.51 12.28 -9.11
N LEU A 220 26.22 11.06 -8.64
CA LEU A 220 26.81 9.83 -9.14
C LEU A 220 26.49 9.61 -10.62
N GLN A 221 25.26 9.92 -11.05
CA GLN A 221 24.87 9.84 -12.47
C GLN A 221 25.64 10.85 -13.33
N LEU A 222 25.85 12.08 -12.85
CA LEU A 222 26.67 13.08 -13.54
C LEU A 222 28.14 12.65 -13.62
N ALA A 223 28.68 12.10 -12.53
CA ALA A 223 30.05 11.57 -12.51
C ALA A 223 30.22 10.42 -13.52
N ARG A 224 29.26 9.49 -13.58
CA ARG A 224 29.24 8.39 -14.56
C ARG A 224 29.21 8.89 -15.99
N ASN A 225 28.32 9.84 -16.29
CA ASN A 225 28.23 10.49 -17.60
C ASN A 225 29.57 11.09 -18.02
N GLN A 226 30.23 11.80 -17.10
CA GLN A 226 31.51 12.47 -17.35
C GLN A 226 32.67 11.47 -17.53
N GLN A 227 32.70 10.40 -16.75
CA GLN A 227 33.72 9.35 -16.89
C GLN A 227 33.62 8.66 -18.25
N ALA A 228 32.41 8.29 -18.69
CA ALA A 228 32.20 7.69 -20.00
C ALA A 228 32.59 8.62 -21.15
N LEU A 229 32.25 9.90 -21.06
CA LEU A 229 32.66 10.91 -22.03
C LEU A 229 34.19 11.07 -22.07
N THR A 230 34.84 11.03 -20.91
CA THR A 230 36.30 11.11 -20.80
C THR A 230 36.96 9.91 -21.47
N ARG A 231 36.50 8.68 -21.20
CA ARG A 231 36.98 7.46 -21.87
C ARG A 231 36.84 7.56 -23.38
N TRP A 232 35.69 8.03 -23.86
CA TRP A 232 35.44 8.21 -25.28
C TRP A 232 36.38 9.25 -25.91
N LYS A 233 36.61 10.39 -25.26
CA LYS A 233 37.59 11.39 -25.72
C LYS A 233 39.00 10.82 -25.77
N THR A 234 39.41 10.03 -24.79
CA THR A 234 40.71 9.32 -24.79
C THR A 234 40.84 8.43 -26.02
N TYR A 235 39.81 7.65 -26.35
CA TYR A 235 39.79 6.82 -27.55
C TYR A 235 39.98 7.64 -28.85
N LEU A 236 39.30 8.80 -28.97
CA LEU A 236 39.46 9.68 -30.14
C LEU A 236 40.87 10.27 -30.25
N THR A 237 41.49 10.60 -29.11
CA THR A 237 42.88 11.05 -29.06
C THR A 237 43.83 9.93 -29.47
N GLU A 238 43.64 8.70 -28.98
CA GLU A 238 44.44 7.52 -29.38
C GLU A 238 44.42 7.31 -30.91
N LEU A 239 43.24 7.40 -31.54
CA LEU A 239 43.12 7.32 -33.01
C LEU A 239 43.89 8.43 -33.72
N THR A 240 43.79 9.66 -33.23
CA THR A 240 44.45 10.84 -33.83
C THR A 240 45.96 10.73 -33.71
N THR A 241 46.47 10.33 -32.54
CA THR A 241 47.90 10.10 -32.29
C THR A 241 48.45 8.96 -33.14
N ALA A 242 47.66 7.91 -33.36
CA ALA A 242 48.00 6.82 -34.28
C ALA A 242 47.93 7.23 -35.77
N LYS A 243 47.56 8.48 -36.08
CA LYS A 243 47.35 9.00 -37.44
C LYS A 243 46.33 8.19 -38.24
N VAL A 244 45.37 7.57 -37.54
CA VAL A 244 44.33 6.76 -38.15
C VAL A 244 43.15 7.67 -38.46
N LYS A 245 42.92 7.93 -39.74
CA LYS A 245 41.67 8.54 -40.20
C LYS A 245 40.59 7.45 -40.23
N PRO A 246 39.50 7.56 -39.45
CA PRO A 246 38.43 6.57 -39.47
C PRO A 246 37.89 6.36 -40.90
N PRO A 247 37.92 5.12 -41.43
CA PRO A 247 37.41 4.84 -42.77
C PRO A 247 35.87 4.81 -42.78
N ALA A 248 35.27 4.88 -43.97
CA ALA A 248 33.83 4.74 -44.13
C ALA A 248 33.36 3.31 -43.79
N ALA A 249 32.13 3.18 -43.31
CA ALA A 249 31.51 1.90 -42.94
C ALA A 249 31.60 0.82 -44.04
N ALA A 250 31.41 1.23 -45.30
CA ALA A 250 31.50 0.33 -46.46
C ALA A 250 32.87 -0.37 -46.58
N VAL A 251 33.94 0.28 -46.13
CA VAL A 251 35.31 -0.23 -46.20
C VAL A 251 35.57 -1.28 -45.11
N LEU A 252 34.95 -1.13 -43.93
CA LEU A 252 35.16 -2.04 -42.79
C LEU A 252 34.18 -3.23 -42.77
N LYS A 253 33.20 -3.25 -43.68
CA LYS A 253 32.12 -4.26 -43.68
C LYS A 253 32.63 -5.68 -43.90
N ASN A 254 33.69 -5.87 -44.70
CA ASN A 254 34.29 -7.17 -44.98
C ASN A 254 35.66 -7.29 -44.26
N PRO A 255 35.76 -8.06 -43.17
CA PRO A 255 37.01 -8.27 -42.44
C PRO A 255 38.15 -8.87 -43.29
N ALA A 256 37.85 -9.56 -44.39
CA ALA A 256 38.85 -10.13 -45.28
C ALA A 256 39.43 -9.12 -46.29
N LYS A 257 38.86 -7.91 -46.39
CA LYS A 257 39.24 -6.89 -47.38
C LYS A 257 39.44 -5.52 -46.72
N LEU A 258 40.37 -5.46 -45.76
CA LEU A 258 40.68 -4.22 -45.05
C LEU A 258 41.80 -3.42 -45.73
N PRO A 259 41.79 -2.07 -45.63
CA PRO A 259 42.88 -1.22 -46.08
C PRO A 259 44.23 -1.59 -45.46
N ALA A 260 45.32 -1.29 -46.17
CA ALA A 260 46.67 -1.47 -45.66
C ALA A 260 46.86 -0.77 -44.31
N GLY A 261 47.47 -1.47 -43.35
CA GLY A 261 47.69 -0.97 -41.99
C GLY A 261 46.54 -1.24 -41.01
N LEU A 262 45.42 -1.79 -41.47
CA LEU A 262 44.33 -2.28 -40.63
C LEU A 262 44.29 -3.81 -40.61
N LYS A 263 43.95 -4.37 -39.45
CA LYS A 263 43.75 -5.80 -39.23
C LYS A 263 42.31 -6.04 -38.76
N PRO A 264 41.76 -7.26 -38.93
CA PRO A 264 40.45 -7.60 -38.36
C PRO A 264 40.47 -7.39 -36.85
N LEU A 265 39.44 -6.76 -36.30
CA LEU A 265 39.20 -6.82 -34.86
C LEU A 265 38.66 -8.22 -34.54
N THR A 266 39.20 -8.89 -33.53
CA THR A 266 38.74 -10.23 -33.13
C THR A 266 38.11 -10.19 -31.74
N ALA A 267 36.99 -10.88 -31.57
CA ALA A 267 36.35 -11.09 -30.27
C ALA A 267 35.90 -12.55 -30.17
N ALA A 268 36.20 -13.21 -29.05
CA ALA A 268 35.95 -14.64 -28.84
C ALA A 268 36.49 -15.53 -29.99
N GLY A 269 37.68 -15.21 -30.52
CA GLY A 269 38.33 -15.97 -31.58
C GLY A 269 37.78 -15.73 -33.00
N ALA A 270 36.75 -14.90 -33.17
CA ALA A 270 36.14 -14.61 -34.47
C ALA A 270 36.34 -13.13 -34.90
N PRO A 271 36.50 -12.83 -36.19
CA PRO A 271 36.49 -11.46 -36.69
C PRO A 271 35.17 -10.76 -36.38
N VAL A 272 35.23 -9.48 -36.02
CA VAL A 272 34.10 -8.60 -35.72
C VAL A 272 33.75 -7.79 -36.98
N PRO A 273 32.66 -8.09 -37.70
CA PRO A 273 32.33 -7.41 -38.96
C PRO A 273 32.03 -5.92 -38.76
N GLY A 274 32.56 -5.04 -39.62
CA GLY A 274 32.30 -3.60 -39.51
C GLY A 274 33.17 -2.87 -38.49
N ALA A 275 34.17 -3.55 -37.91
CA ALA A 275 35.21 -2.95 -37.08
C ALA A 275 36.58 -3.54 -37.46
N ALA A 276 37.63 -2.75 -37.27
CA ALA A 276 39.00 -3.17 -37.48
C ALA A 276 39.86 -2.83 -36.26
N SER A 277 41.11 -3.19 -36.32
CA SER A 277 42.14 -2.81 -35.37
C SER A 277 43.39 -2.36 -36.10
N THR A 278 44.23 -1.61 -35.41
CA THR A 278 45.60 -1.32 -35.83
C THR A 278 46.51 -1.42 -34.62
N VAL A 279 47.80 -1.60 -34.85
CA VAL A 279 48.79 -1.69 -33.77
C VAL A 279 49.71 -0.48 -33.89
N THR A 280 49.77 0.35 -32.85
CA THR A 280 50.65 1.51 -32.79
C THR A 280 51.31 1.53 -31.41
N GLY A 281 52.64 1.65 -31.38
CA GLY A 281 53.40 1.64 -30.11
C GLY A 281 53.19 0.36 -29.28
N GLY A 282 52.98 -0.80 -29.94
CA GLY A 282 52.74 -2.09 -29.25
C GLY A 282 51.33 -2.28 -28.69
N ARG A 283 50.46 -1.26 -28.76
CA ARG A 283 49.07 -1.33 -28.30
C ARG A 283 48.12 -1.54 -29.47
N THR A 284 47.17 -2.44 -29.30
CA THR A 284 46.08 -2.65 -30.27
C THR A 284 45.02 -1.57 -30.06
N ILE A 285 44.79 -0.75 -31.09
CA ILE A 285 43.78 0.31 -31.09
C ILE A 285 42.62 -0.15 -31.99
N ARG A 286 41.41 -0.09 -31.46
CA ARG A 286 40.19 -0.38 -32.22
C ARG A 286 39.92 0.74 -33.23
N VAL A 287 39.56 0.38 -34.46
CA VAL A 287 39.19 1.32 -35.52
C VAL A 287 37.72 1.11 -35.87
N LEU A 288 36.89 2.08 -35.48
CA LEU A 288 35.46 2.15 -35.80
C LEU A 288 35.24 2.96 -37.09
N PRO A 289 34.13 2.73 -37.81
CA PRO A 289 33.73 3.56 -38.94
C PRO A 289 33.57 5.03 -38.55
N ALA A 290 33.87 5.94 -39.49
CA ALA A 290 33.67 7.37 -39.30
C ALA A 290 32.21 7.71 -38.92
N GLU A 291 31.26 6.97 -39.46
CA GLU A 291 29.82 7.10 -39.21
C GLU A 291 29.47 6.70 -37.78
N THR A 292 30.04 5.60 -37.29
CA THR A 292 29.90 5.16 -35.90
C THR A 292 30.45 6.19 -34.93
N ILE A 293 31.65 6.73 -35.20
CA ILE A 293 32.25 7.76 -34.34
C ILE A 293 31.38 9.02 -34.28
N ARG A 294 30.84 9.47 -35.42
CA ARG A 294 29.89 10.60 -35.45
C ARG A 294 28.63 10.31 -34.65
N ALA A 295 28.08 9.10 -34.76
CA ALA A 295 26.88 8.72 -34.03
C ALA A 295 27.11 8.69 -32.51
N VAL A 296 28.23 8.15 -32.05
CA VAL A 296 28.59 8.12 -30.62
C VAL A 296 28.85 9.54 -30.10
N ASN A 297 29.56 10.39 -30.86
CA ASN A 297 29.72 11.81 -30.52
C ASN A 297 28.37 12.52 -30.37
N GLN A 298 27.46 12.27 -31.31
CA GLN A 298 26.12 12.83 -31.27
C GLN A 298 25.36 12.31 -30.04
N ALA A 299 25.44 11.02 -29.71
CA ALA A 299 24.82 10.46 -28.51
C ALA A 299 25.34 11.14 -27.22
N PHE A 300 26.65 11.37 -27.09
CA PHE A 300 27.23 12.11 -25.96
C PHE A 300 26.72 13.56 -25.85
N SER A 301 26.45 14.23 -26.98
CA SER A 301 25.89 15.58 -26.99
C SER A 301 24.47 15.67 -26.41
N LEU A 302 23.78 14.53 -26.30
CA LEU A 302 22.43 14.45 -25.76
C LEU A 302 22.40 14.25 -24.25
N LEU A 303 23.53 13.95 -23.59
CA LEU A 303 23.55 13.69 -22.15
C LEU A 303 22.99 14.89 -21.35
N GLY A 304 22.13 14.58 -20.37
CA GLY A 304 21.44 15.57 -19.55
C GLY A 304 20.23 16.23 -20.22
N LYS A 305 19.95 15.96 -21.50
CA LYS A 305 18.70 16.43 -22.13
C LYS A 305 17.50 15.73 -21.50
N PRO A 306 16.37 16.44 -21.30
CA PRO A 306 15.26 15.91 -20.54
C PRO A 306 14.55 14.75 -21.27
N TYR A 307 14.02 13.84 -20.48
CA TYR A 307 13.18 12.74 -20.95
C TYR A 307 11.78 13.24 -21.36
N GLY A 308 11.15 12.55 -22.31
CA GLY A 308 9.74 12.74 -22.63
C GLY A 308 9.13 11.51 -23.29
N VAL A 309 7.93 11.13 -22.84
CA VAL A 309 7.18 9.99 -23.39
C VAL A 309 6.92 10.22 -24.88
N GLY A 310 7.27 9.23 -25.71
CA GLY A 310 7.11 9.30 -27.17
C GLY A 310 7.95 10.38 -27.88
N ALA A 311 8.82 11.10 -27.16
CA ALA A 311 9.56 12.22 -27.72
C ALA A 311 10.71 11.74 -28.63
N THR A 312 10.90 12.43 -29.77
CA THR A 312 11.95 12.11 -30.74
C THR A 312 13.07 13.17 -30.80
N GLY A 313 13.04 14.19 -29.94
CA GLY A 313 13.95 15.34 -29.97
C GLY A 313 13.35 16.58 -30.66
N PRO A 314 14.01 17.75 -30.59
CA PRO A 314 15.28 18.01 -29.88
C PRO A 314 15.10 18.47 -28.42
N ALA A 315 13.88 18.87 -28.03
CA ALA A 315 13.61 19.40 -26.70
C ALA A 315 13.59 18.32 -25.61
N LYS A 316 13.05 17.13 -25.93
CA LYS A 316 12.96 15.96 -25.05
C LYS A 316 13.22 14.67 -25.84
N TYR A 317 13.66 13.62 -25.17
CA TYR A 317 13.97 12.34 -25.80
C TYR A 317 13.26 11.18 -25.08
N GLY A 318 12.60 10.31 -25.84
CA GLY A 318 11.94 9.09 -25.36
C GLY A 318 12.72 7.82 -25.74
N CYS A 319 12.08 6.66 -25.60
CA CYS A 319 12.66 5.31 -25.70
C CYS A 319 13.50 5.01 -26.95
N LEU A 320 13.26 5.76 -28.02
CA LEU A 320 13.96 5.70 -29.31
C LEU A 320 14.67 7.01 -29.66
N GLY A 321 14.23 8.13 -29.10
CA GLY A 321 14.59 9.48 -29.56
C GLY A 321 16.09 9.73 -29.54
N ALA A 322 16.78 9.35 -28.47
CA ALA A 322 18.22 9.57 -28.33
C ALA A 322 19.03 8.79 -29.39
N ALA A 323 18.74 7.50 -29.56
CA ALA A 323 19.41 6.65 -30.55
C ALA A 323 19.11 7.09 -31.99
N ARG A 324 17.87 7.54 -32.25
CA ARG A 324 17.46 8.06 -33.56
C ARG A 324 18.24 9.32 -33.92
N VAL A 325 18.31 10.29 -33.02
CA VAL A 325 19.06 11.53 -33.26
C VAL A 325 20.57 11.26 -33.36
N ALA A 326 21.10 10.34 -32.55
CA ALA A 326 22.50 9.92 -32.65
C ALA A 326 22.86 9.42 -34.06
N TRP A 327 22.01 8.57 -34.65
CA TRP A 327 22.28 7.95 -35.96
C TRP A 327 21.71 8.71 -37.17
N GLN A 328 20.86 9.72 -36.95
CA GLN A 328 20.21 10.52 -38.00
C GLN A 328 21.16 11.05 -39.09
N PRO A 329 22.40 11.50 -38.78
CA PRO A 329 23.30 12.00 -39.82
C PRO A 329 23.72 10.95 -40.86
N TYR A 330 23.49 9.66 -40.61
CA TYR A 330 23.91 8.57 -41.49
C TYR A 330 22.76 7.65 -41.92
N THR A 331 21.84 7.34 -41.02
CA THR A 331 20.68 6.50 -41.33
C THR A 331 19.43 7.00 -40.63
N THR A 332 18.28 6.73 -41.22
CA THR A 332 16.99 7.04 -40.61
C THR A 332 16.48 5.81 -39.87
N LEU A 333 16.54 5.85 -38.53
CA LEU A 333 15.89 4.81 -37.73
C LEU A 333 14.36 4.95 -37.86
N PRO A 334 13.63 3.84 -38.05
CA PRO A 334 12.17 3.83 -38.02
C PRO A 334 11.60 4.44 -36.73
N ASN A 335 10.37 4.94 -36.79
CA ASN A 335 9.71 5.64 -35.67
C ASN A 335 9.30 4.74 -34.48
N LEU A 336 9.51 3.42 -34.59
CA LEU A 336 9.17 2.44 -33.56
C LEU A 336 10.35 1.50 -33.34
N VAL A 337 10.69 1.20 -32.08
CA VAL A 337 11.81 0.30 -31.72
C VAL A 337 11.65 -1.07 -32.39
N GLY A 338 10.45 -1.66 -32.33
CA GLY A 338 10.14 -2.92 -33.02
C GLY A 338 10.28 -2.89 -34.54
N LYS A 339 10.34 -1.73 -35.18
CA LYS A 339 10.61 -1.61 -36.63
C LYS A 339 12.10 -1.41 -36.93
N VAL A 340 12.92 -1.09 -35.94
CA VAL A 340 14.39 -0.99 -36.09
C VAL A 340 15.00 -2.37 -36.28
N TYR A 341 14.57 -3.36 -35.49
CA TYR A 341 15.16 -4.71 -35.46
C TYR A 341 15.24 -5.44 -36.82
N PRO A 342 14.22 -5.42 -37.68
CA PRO A 342 14.28 -6.07 -38.98
C PRO A 342 15.21 -5.38 -40.00
N ASN A 343 15.57 -4.11 -39.76
CA ASN A 343 16.27 -3.28 -40.74
C ASN A 343 17.79 -3.28 -40.59
N TYR A 344 18.31 -3.76 -39.46
CA TYR A 344 19.73 -3.73 -39.16
C TYR A 344 20.23 -5.10 -38.70
N GLN A 345 21.41 -5.49 -39.20
CA GLN A 345 22.05 -6.76 -38.87
C GLN A 345 22.30 -6.89 -37.36
N ALA A 346 21.76 -7.94 -36.76
CA ALA A 346 22.06 -8.31 -35.39
C ALA A 346 23.51 -8.84 -35.26
N VAL A 347 24.17 -8.47 -34.16
CA VAL A 347 25.52 -8.93 -33.81
C VAL A 347 25.50 -9.69 -32.48
N PRO A 348 26.39 -10.68 -32.28
CA PRO A 348 26.51 -11.37 -31.01
C PRO A 348 26.83 -10.41 -29.85
N LYS A 349 26.32 -10.68 -28.64
CA LYS A 349 26.59 -9.87 -27.43
C LYS A 349 28.11 -9.73 -27.16
N THR A 350 28.89 -10.76 -27.46
CA THR A 350 30.36 -10.77 -27.33
C THR A 350 31.08 -9.91 -28.36
N GLN A 351 30.40 -9.45 -29.41
CA GLN A 351 30.96 -8.64 -30.49
C GLN A 351 30.46 -7.20 -30.49
N VAL A 352 29.67 -6.79 -29.50
CA VAL A 352 29.14 -5.43 -29.37
C VAL A 352 30.29 -4.43 -29.38
N GLN A 353 30.12 -3.35 -30.14
CA GLN A 353 31.05 -2.24 -30.25
C GLN A 353 30.33 -0.92 -29.93
N PRO A 354 31.08 0.12 -29.50
CA PRO A 354 30.50 1.44 -29.33
C PRO A 354 29.75 1.90 -30.59
N GLY A 355 28.56 2.45 -30.39
CA GLY A 355 27.65 2.87 -31.45
C GLY A 355 26.62 1.83 -31.89
N ASP A 356 26.80 0.55 -31.59
CA ASP A 356 25.76 -0.46 -31.83
C ASP A 356 24.46 -0.08 -31.10
N LEU A 357 23.32 -0.39 -31.72
CA LEU A 357 22.02 -0.14 -31.14
C LEU A 357 21.62 -1.33 -30.25
N LEU A 358 21.44 -1.08 -28.96
CA LEU A 358 21.06 -2.09 -27.98
C LEU A 358 19.56 -2.07 -27.81
N VAL A 359 18.86 -3.09 -28.31
CA VAL A 359 17.40 -3.19 -28.29
C VAL A 359 16.97 -4.04 -27.11
N MET A 360 16.05 -3.51 -26.31
CA MET A 360 15.47 -4.20 -25.16
C MET A 360 13.99 -4.47 -25.37
N GLY A 361 13.53 -5.53 -24.71
CA GLY A 361 12.17 -6.04 -24.81
C GLY A 361 12.14 -7.54 -24.56
N SER A 362 10.98 -8.13 -24.80
CA SER A 362 10.80 -9.58 -24.65
C SER A 362 9.89 -10.11 -25.75
N LYS A 363 9.70 -11.43 -25.79
CA LYS A 363 8.75 -12.05 -26.71
C LYS A 363 7.30 -11.60 -26.43
N SER A 364 6.94 -11.34 -25.17
CA SER A 364 5.58 -10.91 -24.76
C SER A 364 5.37 -9.39 -24.86
N LEU A 365 6.41 -8.60 -24.58
CA LEU A 365 6.37 -7.12 -24.59
C LEU A 365 6.54 -6.52 -25.99
N GLY A 366 7.10 -7.29 -26.92
CA GLY A 366 7.74 -6.71 -28.10
C GLY A 366 9.00 -5.92 -27.74
N LEU A 367 9.51 -5.16 -28.71
CA LEU A 367 10.74 -4.36 -28.55
C LEU A 367 10.39 -2.90 -28.30
N VAL A 368 10.88 -2.37 -27.18
CA VAL A 368 10.28 -1.20 -26.52
C VAL A 368 11.30 -0.14 -26.12
N HIS A 369 12.58 -0.48 -25.99
CA HIS A 369 13.66 0.48 -25.74
C HIS A 369 14.86 0.26 -26.65
N ILE A 370 15.61 1.33 -26.89
CA ILE A 370 16.89 1.26 -27.58
C ILE A 370 17.90 2.25 -26.98
N GLY A 371 19.12 1.77 -26.78
CA GLY A 371 20.28 2.57 -26.36
C GLY A 371 21.39 2.53 -27.41
N VAL A 372 22.36 3.44 -27.29
CA VAL A 372 23.59 3.42 -28.08
C VAL A 372 24.71 2.84 -27.21
N ALA A 373 25.26 1.70 -27.63
CA ALA A 373 26.32 1.01 -26.91
C ALA A 373 27.55 1.89 -26.71
N LEU A 374 28.17 1.74 -25.54
CA LEU A 374 29.50 2.23 -25.21
C LEU A 374 30.39 1.02 -24.83
N ASP A 375 31.62 1.29 -24.44
CA ASP A 375 32.48 0.29 -23.81
C ASP A 375 31.98 -0.07 -22.40
N ASN A 376 32.58 -1.12 -21.81
CA ASN A 376 32.34 -1.55 -20.43
C ASN A 376 30.89 -1.96 -20.10
N GLY A 377 30.14 -2.45 -21.09
CA GLY A 377 28.76 -2.86 -20.87
C GLY A 377 27.85 -1.68 -20.50
N GLU A 378 28.15 -0.49 -21.01
CA GLU A 378 27.34 0.71 -20.82
C GLU A 378 26.63 1.13 -22.10
N MET A 379 25.63 1.98 -21.97
CA MET A 379 24.94 2.59 -23.09
C MET A 379 24.49 4.02 -22.77
N ILE A 380 24.33 4.82 -23.82
CA ILE A 380 23.61 6.09 -23.75
C ILE A 380 22.16 5.84 -24.13
N ALA A 381 21.23 6.16 -23.23
CA ALA A 381 19.81 5.97 -23.46
C ALA A 381 18.99 7.09 -22.78
N ALA A 382 17.79 7.33 -23.30
CA ALA A 382 16.81 8.16 -22.62
C ALA A 382 16.16 7.34 -21.50
N ASP A 383 16.32 7.80 -20.26
CA ASP A 383 15.91 7.09 -19.05
C ASP A 383 14.87 7.92 -18.30
N GLU A 384 13.70 7.33 -18.09
CA GLU A 384 12.57 7.94 -17.40
C GLU A 384 12.80 8.05 -15.90
N ALA A 385 13.40 7.04 -15.27
CA ALA A 385 13.71 7.05 -13.85
C ALA A 385 14.74 8.12 -13.52
N LYS A 386 15.65 8.42 -14.46
CA LYS A 386 16.62 9.53 -14.36
C LYS A 386 16.12 10.83 -15.00
N GLY A 387 14.90 10.83 -15.56
CA GLY A 387 14.26 11.99 -16.18
C GLY A 387 15.06 12.62 -17.32
N SER A 388 16.07 11.93 -17.88
CA SER A 388 17.03 12.51 -18.82
C SER A 388 17.75 11.45 -19.66
N VAL A 389 18.46 11.90 -20.69
CA VAL A 389 19.40 11.05 -21.42
C VAL A 389 20.67 10.89 -20.60
N VAL A 390 21.03 9.65 -20.28
CA VAL A 390 22.12 9.31 -19.36
C VAL A 390 22.98 8.17 -19.90
N VAL A 391 24.16 8.00 -19.29
CA VAL A 391 24.94 6.77 -19.38
C VAL A 391 24.43 5.80 -18.33
N THR A 392 24.01 4.61 -18.76
CA THR A 392 23.53 3.55 -17.86
C THR A 392 24.18 2.21 -18.20
N THR A 393 24.11 1.25 -17.29
CA THR A 393 24.52 -0.14 -17.55
C THR A 393 23.57 -0.76 -18.56
N VAL A 394 24.10 -1.63 -19.43
CA VAL A 394 23.28 -2.47 -20.28
C VAL A 394 22.54 -3.48 -19.39
N PRO A 395 21.20 -3.52 -19.43
CA PRO A 395 20.44 -4.42 -18.56
C PRO A 395 20.51 -5.88 -19.04
N ASP A 396 20.31 -6.81 -18.12
CA ASP A 396 20.38 -8.27 -18.39
C ASP A 396 19.36 -8.75 -19.42
N ASN A 397 18.23 -8.04 -19.52
CA ASN A 397 17.16 -8.30 -20.48
C ASN A 397 17.43 -7.74 -21.90
N LEU A 398 18.70 -7.47 -22.26
CA LEU A 398 19.09 -7.13 -23.63
C LEU A 398 18.60 -8.20 -24.62
N TYR A 399 17.68 -7.80 -25.50
CA TYR A 399 17.11 -8.68 -26.52
C TYR A 399 18.08 -8.89 -27.68
N SER A 400 18.63 -7.81 -28.24
CA SER A 400 19.60 -7.90 -29.34
C SER A 400 20.44 -6.64 -29.46
N ALA A 401 21.67 -6.79 -29.98
CA ALA A 401 22.49 -5.67 -30.41
C ALA A 401 22.50 -5.62 -31.94
N LEU A 402 22.30 -4.43 -32.52
CA LEU A 402 22.24 -4.21 -33.96
C LEU A 402 23.36 -3.28 -34.40
N ARG A 403 23.99 -3.56 -35.54
CA ARG A 403 25.06 -2.72 -36.08
C ARG A 403 24.60 -1.96 -37.33
N PRO A 404 24.28 -0.66 -37.24
CA PRO A 404 23.73 0.09 -38.37
C PRO A 404 24.64 0.10 -39.61
N THR A 405 25.95 0.10 -39.41
CA THR A 405 26.97 0.14 -40.48
C THR A 405 27.06 -1.15 -41.30
N LEU A 406 26.47 -2.26 -40.85
CA LEU A 406 26.36 -3.48 -41.65
C LEU A 406 25.15 -3.46 -42.59
N GLY A 407 24.18 -2.56 -42.35
CA GLY A 407 22.95 -2.47 -43.14
C GLY A 407 21.97 -3.60 -42.83
N LYS A 408 21.13 -3.94 -43.83
CA LYS A 408 20.08 -4.95 -43.68
C LYS A 408 20.62 -6.33 -43.29
N PRO A 409 19.87 -7.11 -42.49
CA PRO A 409 20.24 -8.47 -42.14
C PRO A 409 20.47 -9.38 -43.34
N ALA A 410 21.52 -10.22 -43.27
CA ALA A 410 21.77 -11.26 -44.27
C ALA A 410 20.71 -12.38 -44.24
N LYS A 411 20.07 -12.58 -43.08
CA LYS A 411 18.91 -13.47 -42.89
C LYS A 411 17.73 -12.66 -42.34
N PRO A 412 16.48 -12.90 -42.78
CA PRO A 412 15.32 -12.17 -42.27
C PRO A 412 15.24 -12.22 -40.74
N GLN A 413 15.14 -11.05 -40.12
CA GLN A 413 14.95 -10.87 -38.68
C GLN A 413 13.50 -10.40 -38.45
N VAL A 414 12.72 -11.19 -37.69
CA VAL A 414 11.32 -10.86 -37.38
C VAL A 414 11.23 -10.34 -35.96
N SER A 415 10.61 -9.18 -35.79
CA SER A 415 10.39 -8.63 -34.45
C SER A 415 9.35 -9.44 -33.69
N PRO A 416 9.54 -9.66 -32.37
CA PRO A 416 8.50 -10.23 -31.53
C PRO A 416 7.26 -9.35 -31.59
N THR A 417 6.10 -9.98 -31.78
CA THR A 417 4.82 -9.28 -31.79
C THR A 417 4.31 -9.28 -30.35
N PRO A 418 4.02 -8.10 -29.76
CA PRO A 418 3.41 -8.05 -28.44
C PRO A 418 2.12 -8.86 -28.44
N ASN A 419 1.95 -9.76 -27.47
CA ASN A 419 0.72 -10.52 -27.27
C ASN A 419 -0.09 -10.02 -26.06
N SER A 420 0.34 -8.91 -25.48
CA SER A 420 -0.32 -8.21 -24.40
C SER A 420 -0.28 -6.70 -24.66
N SER A 421 -1.43 -6.05 -24.56
CA SER A 421 -1.63 -4.62 -24.81
C SER A 421 -1.35 -3.74 -23.59
N SER A 422 -0.70 -4.29 -22.56
CA SER A 422 -0.86 -3.76 -21.22
C SER A 422 0.35 -3.20 -20.50
N TYR A 423 1.47 -3.15 -21.21
CA TYR A 423 2.71 -2.75 -20.62
C TYR A 423 2.98 -1.30 -21.00
N ALA A 424 2.83 -0.39 -20.03
CA ALA A 424 3.45 0.93 -20.11
C ALA A 424 4.96 0.74 -19.88
N PHE A 425 5.69 0.35 -20.93
CA PHE A 425 7.13 0.28 -20.86
C PHE A 425 7.72 1.69 -20.68
N ARG A 426 8.40 1.92 -19.56
CA ARG A 426 9.10 3.18 -19.25
C ARG A 426 10.58 3.05 -19.61
N CYS A 427 11.07 4.00 -20.40
CA CYS A 427 12.41 3.95 -20.97
C CYS A 427 13.47 3.96 -19.87
N GLY A 428 14.53 3.16 -19.99
CA GLY A 428 15.62 3.07 -19.00
C GLY A 428 15.27 2.38 -17.67
N ASN A 429 14.00 2.08 -17.40
CA ASN A 429 13.61 1.41 -16.16
C ASN A 429 13.65 -0.12 -16.31
N THR A 430 14.47 -0.79 -15.49
CA THR A 430 14.40 -2.24 -15.29
C THR A 430 13.28 -2.64 -14.33
N ALA A 431 12.72 -1.70 -13.57
CA ALA A 431 11.52 -1.90 -12.76
C ALA A 431 10.28 -1.61 -13.60
N THR A 432 9.48 -2.65 -13.85
CA THR A 432 8.20 -2.56 -14.53
C THR A 432 7.30 -1.57 -13.79
N SER A 433 6.97 -0.43 -14.39
CA SER A 433 5.88 0.40 -13.88
C SER A 433 4.57 -0.08 -14.48
N TYR A 434 3.62 -0.43 -13.64
CA TYR A 434 2.33 -0.95 -14.07
C TYR A 434 1.32 0.21 -14.19
N ASP A 435 0.73 0.40 -15.38
CA ASP A 435 -0.49 1.21 -15.55
C ASP A 435 -1.68 0.25 -15.50
N ILE A 436 -2.27 0.16 -14.32
CA ILE A 436 -3.20 -0.91 -13.94
C ILE A 436 -4.68 -0.55 -14.12
N GLY A 437 -4.95 0.55 -14.84
CA GLY A 437 -6.30 0.98 -15.21
C GLY A 437 -7.12 1.53 -14.03
N THR A 438 -8.24 2.19 -14.34
CA THR A 438 -9.13 2.81 -13.35
C THR A 438 -10.38 1.96 -13.06
N GLY A 439 -10.26 0.62 -13.13
CA GLY A 439 -11.39 -0.27 -12.83
C GLY A 439 -11.90 -0.04 -11.40
N ALA A 440 -13.21 -0.21 -11.18
CA ALA A 440 -13.78 -0.12 -9.83
C ALA A 440 -13.26 -1.30 -8.98
N TRP A 441 -12.68 -1.00 -7.82
CA TRP A 441 -12.32 -2.02 -6.82
C TRP A 441 -13.33 -2.05 -5.69
N THR A 442 -13.53 -3.25 -5.15
CA THR A 442 -14.34 -3.49 -3.97
C THR A 442 -13.69 -4.54 -3.08
N TRP A 443 -14.16 -4.62 -1.84
CA TRP A 443 -13.71 -5.66 -0.92
C TRP A 443 -14.17 -7.04 -1.40
N PRO A 444 -13.30 -8.07 -1.30
CA PRO A 444 -13.63 -9.42 -1.73
C PRO A 444 -14.64 -10.11 -0.79
N LEU A 445 -14.88 -9.53 0.40
CA LEU A 445 -15.86 -9.95 1.40
C LEU A 445 -16.68 -8.73 1.82
N ALA A 446 -17.93 -8.94 2.19
CA ALA A 446 -18.79 -7.84 2.63
C ALA A 446 -18.41 -7.35 4.04
N ASP A 447 -18.54 -6.06 4.30
CA ASP A 447 -18.25 -5.47 5.62
C ASP A 447 -18.98 -6.22 6.74
N GLY A 448 -18.25 -6.49 7.82
CA GLY A 448 -18.75 -7.22 8.98
C GLY A 448 -18.79 -8.75 8.83
N THR A 449 -18.41 -9.30 7.68
CA THR A 449 -18.36 -10.77 7.45
C THR A 449 -16.97 -11.39 7.67
N TYR A 450 -15.95 -10.56 7.92
CA TYR A 450 -14.56 -10.97 8.02
C TYR A 450 -13.79 -10.19 9.10
N GLU A 451 -12.60 -10.67 9.41
CA GLU A 451 -11.56 -9.97 10.18
C GLU A 451 -10.31 -9.77 9.32
N ILE A 452 -9.42 -8.84 9.70
CA ILE A 452 -8.11 -8.71 9.07
C ILE A 452 -7.15 -9.66 9.77
N GLY A 453 -6.69 -10.70 9.05
CA GLY A 453 -5.78 -11.72 9.57
C GLY A 453 -4.33 -11.45 9.21
N THR A 454 -3.59 -12.53 8.90
CA THR A 454 -2.17 -12.50 8.55
C THR A 454 -1.88 -11.50 7.43
N PRO A 455 -1.03 -10.48 7.65
CA PRO A 455 -0.72 -9.48 6.65
C PRO A 455 0.22 -10.01 5.57
N PHE A 456 0.19 -9.34 4.42
CA PHE A 456 1.20 -9.50 3.36
C PHE A 456 2.61 -9.21 3.91
N GLY A 457 3.60 -9.97 3.45
CA GLY A 457 5.02 -9.80 3.79
C GLY A 457 5.42 -10.34 5.16
N GLN A 458 4.50 -10.97 5.93
CA GLN A 458 4.86 -11.60 7.19
C GLN A 458 5.88 -12.73 6.96
N ALA A 459 7.07 -12.61 7.57
CA ALA A 459 8.11 -13.62 7.46
C ALA A 459 7.79 -14.87 8.30
N GLY A 460 8.14 -16.05 7.77
CA GLY A 460 8.01 -17.32 8.49
C GLY A 460 8.33 -18.55 7.64
N SER A 461 8.77 -19.62 8.31
CA SER A 461 9.15 -20.90 7.67
C SER A 461 7.96 -21.70 7.15
N MET A 462 6.74 -21.31 7.49
CA MET A 462 5.50 -21.92 7.05
C MET A 462 5.11 -21.56 5.61
N TRP A 463 5.80 -20.60 4.98
CA TRP A 463 5.62 -20.24 3.57
C TRP A 463 6.87 -20.60 2.75
N ALA A 464 6.68 -21.21 1.57
CA ALA A 464 7.78 -21.69 0.73
C ALA A 464 8.70 -20.55 0.22
N THR A 465 8.16 -19.33 0.11
CA THR A 465 8.88 -18.09 -0.23
C THR A 465 9.57 -17.46 0.97
N GLY A 466 9.38 -17.99 2.18
CA GLY A 466 9.83 -17.40 3.44
C GLY A 466 8.96 -16.23 3.94
N ILE A 467 7.97 -15.79 3.14
CA ILE A 467 7.07 -14.68 3.45
C ILE A 467 5.63 -14.96 3.00
N HIS A 468 4.65 -14.38 3.68
CA HIS A 468 3.25 -14.44 3.29
C HIS A 468 2.96 -13.58 2.04
N THR A 469 2.42 -14.18 0.97
CA THR A 469 2.26 -13.56 -0.35
C THR A 469 0.94 -12.83 -0.57
N GLY A 470 0.04 -12.85 0.40
CA GLY A 470 -1.29 -12.24 0.31
C GLY A 470 -1.74 -11.61 1.61
N GLN A 471 -2.99 -11.20 1.66
CA GLN A 471 -3.69 -10.80 2.88
C GLN A 471 -4.72 -11.87 3.23
N ASP A 472 -4.67 -12.37 4.46
CA ASP A 472 -5.67 -13.30 4.95
C ASP A 472 -6.84 -12.54 5.57
N PHE A 473 -8.05 -13.00 5.27
CA PHE A 473 -9.30 -12.53 5.86
C PHE A 473 -10.03 -13.69 6.56
N PRO A 474 -9.79 -13.91 7.86
CA PRO A 474 -10.55 -14.87 8.65
C PRO A 474 -12.06 -14.61 8.52
N ALA A 475 -12.79 -15.64 8.12
CA ALA A 475 -14.23 -15.59 7.91
C ALA A 475 -14.79 -17.01 8.00
N ALA A 476 -16.08 -17.13 8.37
CA ALA A 476 -16.71 -18.43 8.49
C ALA A 476 -16.76 -19.14 7.13
N VAL A 477 -16.59 -20.47 7.12
CA VAL A 477 -16.81 -21.29 5.90
C VAL A 477 -18.19 -20.98 5.33
N GLY A 478 -18.27 -20.80 4.02
CA GLY A 478 -19.52 -20.45 3.32
C GLY A 478 -19.74 -18.94 3.16
N THR A 479 -18.91 -18.08 3.77
CA THR A 479 -19.01 -16.62 3.58
C THR A 479 -18.84 -16.27 2.09
N PRO A 480 -19.77 -15.52 1.47
CA PRO A 480 -19.69 -15.23 0.04
C PRO A 480 -18.44 -14.43 -0.33
N VAL A 481 -17.66 -14.94 -1.27
CA VAL A 481 -16.49 -14.28 -1.87
C VAL A 481 -16.90 -13.59 -3.16
N ARG A 482 -16.43 -12.36 -3.35
CA ARG A 482 -16.72 -11.50 -4.49
C ARG A 482 -15.45 -11.15 -5.25
N ALA A 483 -15.58 -10.96 -6.56
CA ALA A 483 -14.51 -10.40 -7.39
C ALA A 483 -14.20 -8.97 -6.92
N ALA A 484 -12.96 -8.73 -6.49
CA ALA A 484 -12.50 -7.41 -6.07
C ALA A 484 -12.51 -6.40 -7.22
N THR A 485 -12.26 -6.84 -8.46
CA THR A 485 -12.49 -6.02 -9.66
C THR A 485 -12.89 -6.88 -10.86
N SER A 486 -13.33 -6.24 -11.95
CA SER A 486 -13.84 -6.93 -13.14
C SER A 486 -12.71 -7.65 -13.90
N GLY A 487 -12.96 -8.82 -14.48
CA GLY A 487 -11.95 -9.56 -15.23
C GLY A 487 -12.42 -10.91 -15.76
N VAL A 488 -11.49 -11.74 -16.20
CA VAL A 488 -11.71 -13.08 -16.73
C VAL A 488 -11.22 -14.13 -15.72
N VAL A 489 -12.09 -15.07 -15.38
CA VAL A 489 -11.82 -16.12 -14.40
C VAL A 489 -10.90 -17.19 -14.96
N ARG A 490 -9.99 -17.66 -14.12
CA ARG A 490 -9.14 -18.85 -14.24
C ARG A 490 -9.33 -19.70 -12.99
N ILE A 491 -9.72 -20.97 -13.15
CA ILE A 491 -9.87 -21.89 -12.01
C ILE A 491 -8.64 -22.79 -11.91
N GLU A 492 -8.07 -22.86 -10.71
CA GLU A 492 -6.86 -23.64 -10.42
C GLU A 492 -7.04 -24.44 -9.13
N HIS A 493 -6.30 -25.55 -9.01
CA HIS A 493 -6.32 -26.41 -7.81
C HIS A 493 -4.91 -26.74 -7.30
N PRO A 494 -4.05 -25.74 -6.99
CA PRO A 494 -2.71 -26.03 -6.52
C PRO A 494 -2.75 -26.51 -5.06
N ALA A 495 -1.85 -27.43 -4.70
CA ALA A 495 -1.85 -28.07 -3.38
C ALA A 495 -1.83 -27.08 -2.20
N TRP A 496 -1.21 -25.91 -2.37
CA TRP A 496 -1.17 -24.87 -1.33
C TRP A 496 -2.50 -24.12 -1.18
N ALA A 497 -3.23 -23.85 -2.27
CA ALA A 497 -4.43 -23.02 -2.24
C ALA A 497 -5.72 -23.83 -2.12
N GLY A 498 -5.70 -25.13 -2.43
CA GLY A 498 -6.93 -25.88 -2.63
C GLY A 498 -7.70 -25.32 -3.82
N ASN A 499 -8.98 -24.99 -3.65
CA ASN A 499 -9.74 -24.29 -4.69
C ASN A 499 -9.31 -22.83 -4.80
N LEU A 500 -8.78 -22.47 -5.97
CA LEU A 500 -8.32 -21.13 -6.29
C LEU A 500 -9.11 -20.57 -7.47
N VAL A 501 -9.71 -19.41 -7.27
CA VAL A 501 -10.13 -18.55 -8.37
C VAL A 501 -9.03 -17.51 -8.58
N ARG A 502 -8.49 -17.45 -9.80
CA ARG A 502 -7.65 -16.34 -10.26
C ARG A 502 -8.50 -15.51 -11.22
N ILE A 503 -8.46 -14.19 -11.11
CA ILE A 503 -9.12 -13.30 -12.06
C ILE A 503 -8.03 -12.47 -12.75
N ASP A 504 -7.94 -12.61 -14.06
CA ASP A 504 -7.13 -11.75 -14.92
C ASP A 504 -7.93 -10.49 -15.24
N HIS A 505 -7.47 -9.35 -14.74
CA HIS A 505 -8.13 -8.06 -14.92
C HIS A 505 -7.68 -7.34 -16.18
N GLY A 506 -6.85 -8.02 -16.99
CA GLY A 506 -6.00 -7.38 -17.97
C GLY A 506 -4.85 -6.67 -17.26
N ASN A 507 -3.96 -6.17 -18.09
CA ASN A 507 -2.81 -5.42 -17.65
C ASN A 507 -1.76 -6.04 -16.71
N GLY A 508 -1.67 -7.37 -16.72
CA GLY A 508 -0.78 -8.09 -15.83
C GLY A 508 -1.19 -7.95 -14.36
N LEU A 509 -2.39 -7.42 -14.12
CA LEU A 509 -3.04 -7.37 -12.83
C LEU A 509 -3.89 -8.63 -12.68
N GLU A 510 -3.58 -9.39 -11.65
CA GLU A 510 -4.38 -10.54 -11.28
C GLU A 510 -4.80 -10.42 -9.81
N THR A 511 -5.99 -10.93 -9.50
CA THR A 511 -6.36 -11.22 -8.11
C THR A 511 -6.57 -12.70 -7.90
N LEU A 512 -6.13 -13.20 -6.75
CA LEU A 512 -6.26 -14.60 -6.38
C LEU A 512 -7.13 -14.72 -5.13
N TYR A 513 -8.02 -15.71 -5.13
CA TYR A 513 -8.96 -16.03 -4.06
C TYR A 513 -8.78 -17.51 -3.72
N ALA A 514 -7.98 -17.79 -2.71
CA ALA A 514 -7.57 -19.13 -2.33
C ALA A 514 -8.38 -19.67 -1.13
N HIS A 515 -8.19 -20.97 -0.86
CA HIS A 515 -8.82 -21.74 0.22
C HIS A 515 -10.34 -21.84 0.13
N LEU A 516 -10.92 -21.71 -1.07
CA LEU A 516 -12.37 -21.65 -1.25
C LEU A 516 -13.05 -22.99 -0.96
N SER A 517 -14.21 -22.97 -0.31
CA SER A 517 -15.04 -24.18 -0.13
C SER A 517 -15.92 -24.45 -1.35
N ALA A 518 -16.24 -23.42 -2.12
CA ALA A 518 -17.03 -23.50 -3.34
C ALA A 518 -16.56 -22.45 -4.35
N ILE A 519 -16.66 -22.80 -5.64
CA ILE A 519 -16.47 -21.88 -6.77
C ILE A 519 -17.82 -21.77 -7.48
N ASP A 520 -18.35 -20.54 -7.57
CA ASP A 520 -19.69 -20.25 -8.10
C ASP A 520 -19.65 -19.74 -9.56
N VAL A 521 -18.48 -19.75 -10.20
CA VAL A 521 -18.23 -19.28 -11.56
C VAL A 521 -17.52 -20.34 -12.40
N ALA A 522 -17.65 -20.24 -13.73
CA ALA A 522 -16.97 -21.13 -14.66
C ALA A 522 -15.59 -20.59 -15.07
N ASP A 523 -14.68 -21.49 -15.44
CA ASP A 523 -13.40 -21.12 -16.05
C ASP A 523 -13.63 -20.33 -17.35
N GLY A 524 -12.89 -19.24 -17.54
CA GLY A 524 -13.06 -18.31 -18.67
C GLY A 524 -14.24 -17.35 -18.56
N ALA A 525 -15.04 -17.39 -17.48
CA ALA A 525 -16.16 -16.47 -17.31
C ALA A 525 -15.70 -15.02 -17.11
N GLN A 526 -16.43 -14.06 -17.68
CA GLN A 526 -16.27 -12.65 -17.35
C GLN A 526 -17.05 -12.31 -16.08
N VAL A 527 -16.41 -11.65 -15.14
CA VAL A 527 -17.00 -11.21 -13.88
C VAL A 527 -16.87 -9.70 -13.71
N LYS A 528 -17.82 -9.11 -12.99
CA LYS A 528 -17.80 -7.69 -12.62
C LYS A 528 -17.30 -7.53 -11.18
N ALA A 529 -16.70 -6.38 -10.87
CA ALA A 529 -16.42 -5.98 -9.49
C ALA A 529 -17.66 -6.17 -8.59
N GLY A 530 -17.49 -6.84 -7.46
CA GLY A 530 -18.56 -7.17 -6.50
C GLY A 530 -19.40 -8.39 -6.84
N GLN A 531 -19.23 -9.00 -8.02
CA GLN A 531 -19.92 -10.24 -8.38
C GLN A 531 -19.43 -11.38 -7.49
N ARG A 532 -20.37 -12.18 -6.96
CA ARG A 532 -20.04 -13.40 -6.21
C ARG A 532 -19.33 -14.42 -7.11
N ILE A 533 -18.23 -14.97 -6.63
CA ILE A 533 -17.37 -15.94 -7.35
C ILE A 533 -17.16 -17.25 -6.60
N GLY A 534 -17.52 -17.31 -5.32
CA GLY A 534 -17.35 -18.50 -4.52
C GLY A 534 -17.70 -18.27 -3.05
N ALA A 535 -17.17 -19.14 -2.20
CA ALA A 535 -17.33 -19.04 -0.76
C ALA A 535 -16.04 -19.38 0.00
N VAL A 536 -15.83 -18.69 1.12
CA VAL A 536 -14.70 -18.93 2.03
C VAL A 536 -14.69 -20.39 2.46
N GLY A 537 -13.50 -20.98 2.57
CA GLY A 537 -13.31 -22.35 3.02
C GLY A 537 -12.04 -22.50 3.84
N THR A 538 -11.48 -23.70 3.81
CA THR A 538 -10.21 -24.05 4.46
C THR A 538 -9.43 -25.08 3.64
N GLU A 539 -9.68 -25.14 2.33
CA GLU A 539 -9.07 -26.10 1.42
C GLU A 539 -7.57 -25.82 1.20
N GLY A 540 -6.79 -26.85 0.90
CA GLY A 540 -5.34 -26.72 0.69
C GLY A 540 -4.56 -26.56 1.99
N ASN A 541 -3.44 -25.83 1.94
CA ASN A 541 -2.59 -25.59 3.10
C ASN A 541 -3.11 -24.39 3.91
N SER A 542 -4.06 -24.66 4.80
CA SER A 542 -4.71 -23.67 5.65
C SER A 542 -4.69 -24.09 7.13
N THR A 543 -4.56 -23.13 8.03
CA THR A 543 -4.63 -23.34 9.48
C THR A 543 -6.04 -23.12 10.07
N GLY A 544 -7.00 -22.71 9.24
CA GLY A 544 -8.40 -22.53 9.63
C GLY A 544 -9.20 -21.73 8.58
N PRO A 545 -10.51 -21.53 8.77
CA PRO A 545 -11.35 -20.84 7.79
C PRO A 545 -10.95 -19.38 7.52
N HIS A 546 -10.53 -19.09 6.28
CA HIS A 546 -10.21 -17.74 5.83
C HIS A 546 -10.20 -17.63 4.30
N LEU A 547 -10.33 -16.41 3.78
CA LEU A 547 -9.96 -16.09 2.40
C LEU A 547 -8.50 -15.65 2.39
N HIS A 548 -7.66 -16.32 1.61
CA HIS A 548 -6.35 -15.78 1.25
C HIS A 548 -6.49 -15.01 -0.06
N PHE A 549 -6.24 -13.70 -0.01
CA PHE A 549 -6.40 -12.78 -1.13
C PHE A 549 -5.05 -12.23 -1.56
N GLU A 550 -4.69 -12.40 -2.83
CA GLU A 550 -3.51 -11.77 -3.41
C GLU A 550 -3.89 -10.77 -4.49
N VAL A 551 -3.07 -9.73 -4.62
CA VAL A 551 -2.95 -8.91 -5.83
C VAL A 551 -1.60 -9.22 -6.43
N ARG A 552 -1.56 -9.53 -7.73
CA ARG A 552 -0.31 -9.76 -8.46
C ARG A 552 -0.16 -8.76 -9.59
N LEU A 553 1.08 -8.29 -9.76
CA LEU A 553 1.47 -7.40 -10.85
C LEU A 553 2.61 -8.05 -11.63
N GLY A 554 2.38 -8.35 -12.91
CA GLY A 554 3.38 -9.03 -13.74
C GLY A 554 3.73 -10.45 -13.26
N GLY A 555 2.89 -11.05 -12.42
CA GLY A 555 3.09 -12.37 -11.80
C GLY A 555 3.61 -12.33 -10.36
N ASP A 556 4.15 -11.19 -9.92
CA ASP A 556 4.70 -11.02 -8.57
C ASP A 556 3.63 -10.57 -7.57
N PRO A 557 3.58 -11.14 -6.35
CA PRO A 557 2.63 -10.74 -5.33
C PRO A 557 3.00 -9.37 -4.72
N VAL A 558 2.00 -8.49 -4.57
CA VAL A 558 2.13 -7.18 -3.94
C VAL A 558 1.12 -7.01 -2.81
N ASN A 559 1.36 -6.05 -1.90
CA ASN A 559 0.45 -5.79 -0.79
C ASN A 559 -0.97 -5.44 -1.31
N PRO A 560 -2.01 -6.22 -0.98
CA PRO A 560 -3.37 -6.00 -1.49
C PRO A 560 -4.10 -4.80 -0.86
N MET A 561 -3.73 -4.42 0.37
CA MET A 561 -4.51 -3.48 1.18
C MET A 561 -4.67 -2.07 0.56
N PRO A 562 -3.65 -1.47 -0.10
CA PRO A 562 -3.80 -0.20 -0.80
C PRO A 562 -4.86 -0.22 -1.91
N PHE A 563 -5.02 -1.35 -2.61
CA PHE A 563 -5.98 -1.51 -3.70
C PHE A 563 -7.42 -1.55 -3.17
N LEU A 564 -7.63 -2.28 -2.07
CA LEU A 564 -8.93 -2.41 -1.42
C LEU A 564 -9.37 -1.12 -0.71
N ALA A 565 -8.42 -0.38 -0.12
CA ALA A 565 -8.71 0.84 0.62
C ALA A 565 -8.97 2.07 -0.27
N THR A 566 -8.43 2.10 -1.49
CA THR A 566 -8.59 3.25 -2.41
C THR A 566 -9.68 3.07 -3.45
N GLY A 567 -10.28 1.87 -3.55
CA GLY A 567 -11.26 1.56 -4.60
C GLY A 567 -10.67 1.63 -6.02
N SER A 568 -9.34 1.64 -6.15
CA SER A 568 -8.59 1.91 -7.38
C SER A 568 -7.30 1.08 -7.44
N ALA A 569 -6.80 0.82 -8.64
CA ALA A 569 -5.55 0.10 -8.84
C ALA A 569 -4.28 0.91 -8.49
N SER A 570 -4.41 2.12 -7.94
CA SER A 570 -3.26 2.92 -7.54
C SER A 570 -2.73 2.47 -6.17
N VAL A 571 -1.51 1.92 -6.14
CA VAL A 571 -0.68 1.93 -4.92
C VAL A 571 -0.64 3.38 -4.40
N GLY A 572 -0.87 3.56 -3.10
CA GLY A 572 -1.15 4.85 -2.45
C GLY A 572 -0.29 6.03 -2.90
N TRP A 573 -0.81 7.25 -2.72
CA TRP A 573 -0.17 8.46 -3.24
C TRP A 573 1.28 8.60 -2.74
N GLY A 574 2.24 8.64 -3.67
CA GLY A 574 3.67 8.80 -3.36
C GLY A 574 4.31 7.61 -2.65
N GLY A 575 3.67 6.44 -2.59
CA GLY A 575 4.16 5.26 -1.86
C GLY A 575 3.85 5.28 -0.35
N PHE A 576 3.07 6.25 0.12
CA PHE A 576 2.67 6.36 1.53
C PHE A 576 1.35 5.64 1.80
N SER A 577 1.19 5.11 3.01
CA SER A 577 -0.07 4.52 3.46
C SER A 577 -1.03 5.57 4.01
N ASN A 578 -2.31 5.22 4.11
CA ASN A 578 -3.36 6.10 4.61
C ASN A 578 -3.03 6.67 6.01
N GLY A 579 -3.09 7.99 6.15
CA GLY A 579 -2.77 8.70 7.39
C GLY A 579 -1.28 8.82 7.69
N MET A 580 -0.40 8.34 6.80
CA MET A 580 1.06 8.36 6.96
C MET A 580 1.77 9.17 5.87
N ILE A 581 1.07 10.12 5.24
CA ILE A 581 1.68 11.08 4.31
C ILE A 581 2.49 12.11 5.13
N PRO A 582 3.80 12.28 4.87
CA PRO A 582 4.62 13.26 5.58
C PRO A 582 4.09 14.67 5.38
N SER A 583 4.17 15.49 6.44
CA SER A 583 3.75 16.89 6.39
C SER A 583 4.47 17.71 5.30
N SER A 584 5.70 17.32 4.92
CA SER A 584 6.49 17.93 3.86
C SER A 584 5.99 17.62 2.44
N LYS A 585 5.17 16.57 2.29
CA LYS A 585 4.54 16.19 1.01
C LYS A 585 3.08 16.70 0.93
N LEU A 586 2.59 17.39 1.95
CA LEU A 586 1.25 17.99 1.97
C LEU A 586 1.33 19.51 1.78
N CYS A 587 0.31 20.07 1.13
CA CYS A 587 0.18 21.50 0.95
C CYS A 587 -0.81 22.08 1.98
N GLY A 588 -0.42 23.19 2.61
CA GLY A 588 -1.24 23.87 3.61
C GLY A 588 -2.38 24.68 2.98
N LEU A 589 -3.54 24.66 3.64
CA LEU A 589 -4.71 25.48 3.29
C LEU A 589 -4.91 26.70 4.22
N GLY A 590 -4.14 26.77 5.31
CA GLY A 590 -4.35 27.72 6.41
C GLY A 590 -4.99 27.05 7.64
N SER A 591 -4.87 27.69 8.82
CA SER A 591 -5.43 27.21 10.10
C SER A 591 -5.06 25.77 10.49
N GLY A 592 -3.88 25.29 10.07
CA GLY A 592 -3.41 23.93 10.33
C GLY A 592 -3.96 22.85 9.38
N HIS A 593 -4.87 23.21 8.46
CA HIS A 593 -5.39 22.28 7.46
C HIS A 593 -4.39 22.02 6.35
N LYS A 594 -4.38 20.77 5.89
CA LYS A 594 -3.48 20.29 4.85
C LYS A 594 -4.21 19.32 3.93
N LEU A 595 -3.83 19.31 2.68
CA LEU A 595 -4.27 18.31 1.70
C LEU A 595 -3.09 17.88 0.83
N ARG A 596 -3.32 16.84 0.03
CA ARG A 596 -2.49 16.53 -1.14
C ARG A 596 -2.39 17.78 -2.02
N CYS A 597 -1.23 18.03 -2.62
CA CYS A 597 -0.98 19.33 -3.26
C CYS A 597 -1.88 19.64 -4.47
N ASP A 598 -2.30 18.63 -5.21
CA ASP A 598 -3.32 18.75 -6.27
C ASP A 598 -4.72 19.00 -5.70
N ALA A 599 -5.12 18.29 -4.64
CA ALA A 599 -6.37 18.52 -3.93
C ALA A 599 -6.40 19.93 -3.30
N ALA A 600 -5.27 20.38 -2.76
CA ALA A 600 -5.12 21.72 -2.20
C ALA A 600 -5.28 22.82 -3.26
N ALA A 601 -4.68 22.61 -4.45
CA ALA A 601 -4.84 23.53 -5.57
C ALA A 601 -6.29 23.60 -6.04
N ALA A 602 -6.97 22.44 -6.16
CA ALA A 602 -8.38 22.36 -6.50
C ALA A 602 -9.28 23.02 -5.44
N TYR A 603 -9.00 22.77 -4.15
CA TYR A 603 -9.67 23.42 -3.03
C TYR A 603 -9.51 24.93 -3.09
N ALA A 604 -8.32 25.44 -3.39
CA ALA A 604 -8.08 26.88 -3.49
C ALA A 604 -8.93 27.54 -4.60
N GLN A 605 -9.11 26.85 -5.73
CA GLN A 605 -10.00 27.32 -6.80
C GLN A 605 -11.47 27.31 -6.38
N LEU A 606 -11.92 26.23 -5.73
CA LEU A 606 -13.27 26.12 -5.19
C LEU A 606 -13.55 27.20 -4.13
N ALA A 607 -12.61 27.41 -3.21
CA ALA A 607 -12.72 28.40 -2.15
C ALA A 607 -12.75 29.83 -2.71
N ALA A 608 -11.98 30.12 -3.77
CA ALA A 608 -12.03 31.41 -4.45
C ALA A 608 -13.40 31.64 -5.12
N ALA A 609 -13.95 30.62 -5.78
CA ALA A 609 -15.28 30.69 -6.38
C ALA A 609 -16.39 30.85 -5.34
N TYR A 610 -16.32 30.10 -4.23
CA TYR A 610 -17.24 30.23 -3.11
C TYR A 610 -17.21 31.65 -2.52
N ARG A 611 -16.01 32.21 -2.33
CA ARG A 611 -15.84 33.59 -1.85
C ARG A 611 -16.40 34.62 -2.81
N ALA A 612 -16.23 34.42 -4.12
CA ALA A 612 -16.84 35.30 -5.12
C ALA A 612 -18.38 35.26 -5.06
N GLN A 613 -18.96 34.10 -4.74
CA GLN A 613 -20.41 33.90 -4.67
C GLN A 613 -21.03 34.45 -3.38
N PHE A 614 -20.38 34.24 -2.23
CA PHE A 614 -20.97 34.49 -0.91
C PHE A 614 -20.29 35.62 -0.14
N GLY A 615 -19.14 36.11 -0.59
CA GLY A 615 -18.34 37.10 0.13
C GLY A 615 -17.60 36.52 1.36
N GLU A 616 -17.74 35.23 1.61
CA GLU A 616 -17.25 34.53 2.80
C GLU A 616 -16.11 33.55 2.44
N THR A 617 -15.21 33.30 3.37
CA THR A 617 -14.20 32.24 3.21
C THR A 617 -14.86 30.87 3.35
N LEU A 618 -14.50 29.94 2.45
CA LEU A 618 -14.97 28.55 2.55
C LEU A 618 -14.50 27.94 3.88
N CYS A 619 -15.47 27.61 4.72
CA CYS A 619 -15.26 27.15 6.09
C CYS A 619 -14.90 25.66 6.09
N ILE A 620 -13.78 25.32 6.72
CA ILE A 620 -13.26 23.94 6.82
C ILE A 620 -13.13 23.56 8.30
N THR A 621 -13.62 22.37 8.67
CA THR A 621 -13.51 21.80 10.02
C THR A 621 -12.53 20.63 10.08
N ASP A 622 -12.39 19.88 8.98
CA ASP A 622 -11.43 18.79 8.88
C ASP A 622 -10.85 18.67 7.47
N SER A 623 -9.65 18.12 7.37
CA SER A 623 -8.88 17.99 6.12
C SER A 623 -8.05 16.71 6.15
N TYR A 624 -6.76 16.74 5.81
CA TYR A 624 -5.89 15.59 6.05
C TYR A 624 -5.91 15.14 7.51
N ARG A 625 -6.18 13.85 7.72
CA ARG A 625 -6.20 13.22 9.06
C ARG A 625 -5.07 12.20 9.17
N SER A 626 -4.09 12.53 10.01
CA SER A 626 -3.00 11.60 10.34
C SER A 626 -3.58 10.30 10.91
N TYR A 627 -2.85 9.21 10.76
CA TYR A 627 -3.29 7.92 11.27
C TYR A 627 -3.56 7.97 12.78
N THR A 628 -2.68 8.61 13.55
CA THR A 628 -2.84 8.83 14.99
C THR A 628 -4.16 9.53 15.31
N SER A 629 -4.53 10.54 14.50
CA SER A 629 -5.80 11.24 14.63
C SER A 629 -7.00 10.37 14.24
N GLN A 630 -6.85 9.46 13.28
CA GLN A 630 -7.89 8.47 12.94
C GLN A 630 -8.14 7.50 14.10
N VAL A 631 -7.09 6.99 14.75
CA VAL A 631 -7.20 6.12 15.92
C VAL A 631 -7.91 6.83 17.07
N ASP A 632 -7.51 8.07 17.37
CA ASP A 632 -8.18 8.87 18.41
C ASP A 632 -9.68 9.08 18.08
N LEU A 633 -9.98 9.50 16.84
CA LEU A 633 -11.35 9.75 16.41
C LEU A 633 -12.21 8.47 16.47
N TYR A 634 -11.67 7.34 16.00
CA TYR A 634 -12.36 6.05 16.03
C TYR A 634 -12.60 5.56 17.46
N SER A 635 -11.67 5.81 18.39
CA SER A 635 -11.85 5.49 19.80
C SER A 635 -12.98 6.29 20.45
N ARG A 636 -13.14 7.56 20.07
CA ARG A 636 -14.17 8.46 20.63
C ARG A 636 -15.52 8.32 19.95
N LYS A 637 -15.54 8.04 18.64
CA LYS A 637 -16.73 8.05 17.78
C LYS A 637 -16.73 6.89 16.77
N PRO A 638 -16.73 5.62 17.22
CA PRO A 638 -16.55 4.46 16.33
C PRO A 638 -17.67 4.28 15.29
N SER A 639 -18.87 4.81 15.55
CA SER A 639 -20.00 4.76 14.61
C SER A 639 -19.93 5.83 13.50
N LEU A 640 -19.11 6.87 13.69
CA LEU A 640 -19.00 8.03 12.79
C LEU A 640 -17.60 8.14 12.16
N ALA A 641 -16.67 7.30 12.55
CA ALA A 641 -15.30 7.30 12.06
C ALA A 641 -15.08 6.13 11.11
N ALA A 642 -14.32 6.36 10.04
CA ALA A 642 -13.76 5.27 9.25
C ALA A 642 -12.74 4.49 10.10
N LEU A 643 -12.57 3.20 9.80
CA LEU A 643 -11.53 2.40 10.42
C LEU A 643 -10.17 3.09 10.19
N PRO A 644 -9.30 3.19 11.22
CA PRO A 644 -7.98 3.78 11.03
C PRO A 644 -7.21 3.09 9.90
N GLY A 645 -6.66 3.87 8.99
CA GLY A 645 -6.00 3.38 7.77
C GLY A 645 -6.91 3.25 6.56
N THR A 646 -8.21 3.57 6.67
CA THR A 646 -9.17 3.51 5.55
C THR A 646 -9.90 4.84 5.31
N SER A 647 -9.56 5.91 6.03
CA SER A 647 -10.27 7.19 5.93
C SER A 647 -9.85 7.98 4.69
N ASN A 648 -10.79 8.53 3.90
CA ASN A 648 -10.44 9.40 2.78
C ASN A 648 -9.69 10.68 3.20
N HIS A 649 -9.88 11.14 4.44
CA HIS A 649 -9.05 12.19 5.04
C HIS A 649 -7.57 11.76 5.19
N GLY A 650 -7.30 10.47 5.43
CA GLY A 650 -5.94 9.93 5.51
C GLY A 650 -5.20 9.91 4.18
N TRP A 651 -5.88 10.12 3.06
CA TRP A 651 -5.25 10.28 1.74
C TRP A 651 -4.99 11.74 1.36
N GLY A 652 -5.44 12.69 2.19
CA GLY A 652 -5.33 14.11 1.92
C GLY A 652 -6.23 14.56 0.76
N VAL A 653 -7.34 13.86 0.56
CA VAL A 653 -8.31 14.10 -0.54
C VAL A 653 -9.72 14.39 -0.03
N ALA A 654 -9.94 14.51 1.27
CA ALA A 654 -11.26 14.80 1.82
C ALA A 654 -11.22 16.06 2.70
N VAL A 655 -12.34 16.78 2.70
CA VAL A 655 -12.59 17.93 3.57
C VAL A 655 -13.96 17.81 4.20
N ASP A 656 -14.05 18.24 5.45
CA ASP A 656 -15.32 18.49 6.13
C ASP A 656 -15.54 20.00 6.17
N LEU A 657 -16.69 20.45 5.67
CA LEU A 657 -17.01 21.86 5.45
C LEU A 657 -18.12 22.36 6.37
N CYS A 658 -18.03 23.63 6.77
CA CYS A 658 -18.97 24.31 7.66
C CYS A 658 -19.59 25.55 7.01
N GLY A 659 -20.21 26.43 7.80
CA GLY A 659 -20.73 27.71 7.31
C GLY A 659 -22.05 27.57 6.53
N GLY A 660 -22.82 26.52 6.82
CA GLY A 660 -24.08 26.24 6.15
C GLY A 660 -24.00 25.06 5.20
N ILE A 661 -22.82 24.69 4.70
CA ILE A 661 -22.62 23.49 3.86
C ILE A 661 -22.91 22.21 4.65
N ASP A 662 -22.63 22.21 5.95
CA ASP A 662 -22.85 21.14 6.93
C ASP A 662 -24.34 20.79 7.20
N ARG A 663 -25.26 21.39 6.45
CA ARG A 663 -26.71 21.17 6.59
C ARG A 663 -27.35 21.02 5.22
N PHE A 664 -28.10 19.93 5.02
CA PHE A 664 -28.87 19.72 3.79
C PHE A 664 -29.84 20.87 3.53
N GLY A 665 -30.03 21.20 2.24
CA GLY A 665 -31.04 22.16 1.79
C GLY A 665 -30.68 23.64 1.97
N THR A 666 -29.55 23.98 2.59
CA THR A 666 -29.08 25.38 2.64
C THR A 666 -28.64 25.87 1.27
N ARG A 667 -28.63 27.19 1.07
CA ARG A 667 -28.14 27.80 -0.18
C ARG A 667 -26.68 27.45 -0.45
N GLN A 668 -25.86 27.37 0.59
CA GLN A 668 -24.44 27.02 0.53
C GLN A 668 -24.25 25.56 0.10
N TYR A 669 -24.99 24.62 0.71
CA TYR A 669 -24.96 23.21 0.34
C TYR A 669 -25.41 23.00 -1.12
N GLN A 670 -26.52 23.63 -1.53
CA GLN A 670 -27.02 23.54 -2.90
C GLN A 670 -26.04 24.14 -3.92
N TRP A 671 -25.37 25.24 -3.55
CA TRP A 671 -24.32 25.79 -4.41
C TRP A 671 -23.15 24.81 -4.56
N MET A 672 -22.66 24.21 -3.47
CA MET A 672 -21.61 23.21 -3.52
C MET A 672 -22.01 22.01 -4.38
N LYS A 673 -23.25 21.49 -4.23
CA LYS A 673 -23.78 20.40 -5.06
C LYS A 673 -23.73 20.68 -6.55
N ASN A 674 -23.99 21.93 -6.93
CA ASN A 674 -24.03 22.34 -8.34
C ASN A 674 -22.67 22.72 -8.93
N HIS A 675 -21.68 23.08 -8.09
CA HIS A 675 -20.43 23.69 -8.57
C HIS A 675 -19.16 22.94 -8.13
N ALA A 676 -19.15 22.19 -7.03
CA ALA A 676 -17.93 21.56 -6.52
C ALA A 676 -17.27 20.63 -7.56
N ALA A 677 -18.08 19.92 -8.34
CA ALA A 677 -17.61 18.98 -9.35
C ALA A 677 -16.79 19.65 -10.47
N THR A 678 -17.05 20.92 -10.80
CA THR A 678 -16.25 21.66 -11.79
C THR A 678 -14.82 21.93 -11.31
N TYR A 679 -14.60 21.84 -10.00
CA TYR A 679 -13.29 21.99 -9.35
C TYR A 679 -12.72 20.64 -8.90
N GLY A 680 -13.32 19.51 -9.31
CA GLY A 680 -12.86 18.17 -8.96
C GLY A 680 -13.27 17.68 -7.57
N TRP A 681 -14.21 18.36 -6.92
CA TRP A 681 -14.77 17.97 -5.62
C TRP A 681 -16.16 17.38 -5.77
N VAL A 682 -16.41 16.25 -5.12
CA VAL A 682 -17.68 15.52 -5.22
C VAL A 682 -18.27 15.32 -3.84
N HIS A 683 -19.60 15.35 -3.76
CA HIS A 683 -20.34 14.90 -2.60
C HIS A 683 -20.63 13.40 -2.80
N PRO A 684 -20.07 12.50 -1.97
CA PRO A 684 -20.23 11.07 -2.20
C PRO A 684 -21.69 10.63 -2.07
N SER A 685 -22.10 9.63 -2.88
CA SER A 685 -23.49 9.13 -2.86
C SER A 685 -23.90 8.53 -1.52
N TRP A 686 -22.96 7.97 -0.76
CA TRP A 686 -23.21 7.45 0.58
C TRP A 686 -23.47 8.56 1.61
N ALA A 687 -22.97 9.78 1.34
CA ALA A 687 -23.07 10.97 2.19
C ALA A 687 -24.34 11.80 1.94
N GLU A 688 -25.06 11.53 0.85
CA GLU A 688 -26.34 12.17 0.49
C GLU A 688 -27.42 11.96 1.55
N GLN A 689 -28.43 12.84 1.51
CA GLN A 689 -29.65 12.65 2.28
C GLN A 689 -30.35 11.35 1.84
N GLY A 690 -30.68 10.48 2.79
CA GLY A 690 -31.17 9.12 2.55
C GLY A 690 -30.09 8.10 2.21
N GLY A 691 -28.81 8.48 2.23
CA GLY A 691 -27.66 7.58 2.03
C GLY A 691 -27.39 6.66 3.22
N SER A 692 -26.39 5.78 3.08
CA SER A 692 -26.01 4.85 4.16
C SER A 692 -25.41 5.56 5.38
N ARG A 693 -24.84 6.75 5.20
CA ARG A 693 -24.32 7.62 6.26
C ARG A 693 -24.44 9.08 5.84
N GLU A 694 -25.50 9.75 6.26
CA GLU A 694 -25.76 11.14 5.89
C GLU A 694 -24.70 12.09 6.46
N GLU A 695 -23.91 12.73 5.60
CA GLU A 695 -22.81 13.62 5.98
C GLU A 695 -22.73 14.84 5.03
N PRO A 696 -23.65 15.83 5.16
CA PRO A 696 -23.71 16.99 4.25
C PRO A 696 -22.42 17.83 4.22
N TRP A 697 -21.60 17.73 5.27
CA TRP A 697 -20.31 18.40 5.38
C TRP A 697 -19.19 17.72 4.61
N HIS A 698 -19.32 16.46 4.19
CA HIS A 698 -18.20 15.66 3.68
C HIS A 698 -18.05 15.76 2.16
N TRP A 699 -16.87 16.17 1.71
CA TRP A 699 -16.56 16.32 0.28
C TRP A 699 -15.22 15.68 -0.05
N GLU A 700 -15.16 15.02 -1.20
CA GLU A 700 -13.99 14.25 -1.65
C GLU A 700 -13.44 14.79 -2.97
N PHE A 701 -12.11 14.77 -3.11
CA PHE A 701 -11.38 15.15 -4.31
C PHE A 701 -11.06 13.91 -5.14
N GLY A 702 -11.68 13.77 -6.31
CA GLY A 702 -11.60 12.56 -7.14
C GLY A 702 -12.72 12.48 -8.18
N LYS A 703 -12.62 11.53 -9.14
CA LYS A 703 -13.51 11.48 -10.32
C LYS A 703 -15.01 11.54 -9.93
N PRO A 704 -15.84 12.35 -10.63
CA PRO A 704 -17.29 12.25 -10.52
C PRO A 704 -17.75 10.85 -10.95
N ALA A 705 -18.55 10.21 -10.11
CA ALA A 705 -19.39 9.11 -10.57
C ALA A 705 -20.33 9.68 -11.65
N SER A 706 -20.15 9.19 -12.88
CA SER A 706 -20.96 9.48 -14.08
C SER A 706 -21.00 10.93 -14.61
N ALA A 707 -20.36 11.13 -15.76
CA ALA A 707 -20.90 11.92 -16.87
C ALA A 707 -20.85 11.05 -18.14
#